data_AF-A0A8T3R8N8-F1
#
_entry.id   AF-A0A8T3R8N8-F1
#
_cell.length_a   1.000
_cell.length_b   1.000
_cell.length_c   1.000
_cell.angle_alpha   90.00
_cell.angle_beta   90.00
_cell.angle_gamma   90.00
#
_symmetry.space_group_name_H-M   'P 1'
#
loop_
_entity.id
_entity.type
_entity.pdbx_description
1 polymer ?
#
loop_
_entity_poly.entity_id
_entity_poly.type
_entity_poly.pdbx_seq_one_letter_code
_entity_poly.pdbx_strand_id
1 'polypeptide(L)'
;MRSFVQRLESVPGGSIQARFGGDLTALVDGSSNVVLHATGTAAGRAGPVFPLDRPVMPGRLDPRSRIKLVLTQPPIHWSQENLAFAYLATSLVLGREAAEDLPLDSLFGGSAPSEWGGDVAVLRRSLASARTVLAPDGAVVLILDRSGPAGLAAGVLGGVGAGLRLSNAVLAELGDEIAGTLEFIDGDAASVSGGAATDAPFQLSAVERAVSDVAVGVLQARGEPARYERLLGEVLIGLDKLGHLRRLVGTRTFAETEERAERPREATGLFGEVEASSRWRDARRPIRASVRTSPPATDDAAPAPTDAPPTEAPPTDDTAPLSTDTAPDSTDDSPEQSGNVYARWSSAGSGSDPVKLLLEIVLGELRRPDHPRLQELEPGRWWLRNDADISAARLPLSDRLEWAVFSLLSTSGELSEGSFFDRIAGMFRGHDTPDEELVRACLESYRAKEESHSETLRTEDSLKTRHEEHAALIGMLVEYGHRLGLRCWVPTREQRRPFKGAPLADLLSEAEQRVYLPLITPGDAEALEAADCIWYVRGKATFLFEVEWTAMLTEPIIRRGARIPASDALVRFLIVPPERSELVRLKLARSPLLRQRMQEDNWHILKSDHLRTLYAREVADLEALGPLLGLDPEIEKQAEQLALFG
;
A
#
# COMPACT_ATOMS: atom_id res chain seq x y z
N MET A 1 -8.17 -11.67 20.12
CA MET A 1 -8.76 -11.09 21.35
C MET A 1 -8.05 -11.53 22.63
N ARG A 2 -7.83 -12.84 22.88
CA ARG A 2 -7.05 -13.32 24.04
C ARG A 2 -5.62 -12.79 24.12
N SER A 3 -4.87 -12.81 23.01
CA SER A 3 -3.49 -12.28 22.96
C SER A 3 -3.41 -10.74 23.11
N PHE A 4 -4.50 -10.03 22.83
CA PHE A 4 -4.60 -8.58 23.04
C PHE A 4 -4.84 -8.27 24.52
N VAL A 5 -5.73 -9.01 25.17
CA VAL A 5 -5.98 -8.93 26.61
C VAL A 5 -4.73 -9.30 27.41
N GLN A 6 -4.02 -10.35 27.00
CA GLN A 6 -2.82 -10.82 27.68
C GLN A 6 -1.65 -9.82 27.57
N ARG A 7 -1.59 -9.02 26.50
CA ARG A 7 -0.63 -7.91 26.33
C ARG A 7 -0.94 -6.70 27.22
N LEU A 8 -2.21 -6.43 27.50
CA LEU A 8 -2.60 -5.40 28.48
C LEU A 8 -2.25 -5.81 29.92
N GLU A 9 -2.22 -7.11 30.20
CA GLU A 9 -1.92 -7.66 31.53
C GLU A 9 -0.41 -7.78 31.82
N SER A 10 0.44 -7.85 30.80
CA SER A 10 1.89 -8.08 30.94
C SER A 10 2.74 -6.81 31.12
N VAL A 11 2.14 -5.62 31.21
CA VAL A 11 2.89 -4.36 31.43
C VAL A 11 3.35 -4.26 32.90
N PRO A 12 4.61 -3.89 33.20
CA PRO A 12 5.08 -3.72 34.57
C PRO A 12 4.26 -2.60 35.27
N GLY A 13 3.41 -2.99 36.21
CA GLY A 13 2.45 -2.08 36.88
C GLY A 13 1.02 -2.62 36.98
N GLY A 14 0.71 -3.74 36.30
CA GLY A 14 -0.63 -4.31 36.25
C GLY A 14 -1.56 -3.57 35.27
N SER A 15 -2.62 -4.22 34.82
CA SER A 15 -3.63 -3.59 33.95
C SER A 15 -4.33 -2.46 34.73
N ILE A 16 -4.06 -1.21 34.38
CA ILE A 16 -4.85 -0.09 34.88
C ILE A 16 -6.25 -0.27 34.30
N GLN A 17 -7.21 -0.69 35.12
CA GLN A 17 -8.59 -0.87 34.69
C GLN A 17 -9.13 0.44 34.10
N ALA A 18 -9.81 0.35 32.96
CA ALA A 18 -10.45 1.52 32.34
C ALA A 18 -11.59 2.04 33.25
N ARG A 19 -11.47 3.30 33.65
CA ARG A 19 -12.45 4.10 34.38
C ARG A 19 -12.97 5.15 33.41
N PHE A 20 -14.18 4.92 32.92
CA PHE A 20 -14.84 5.79 31.95
C PHE A 20 -15.42 7.03 32.64
N GLY A 21 -15.08 8.21 32.13
CA GLY A 21 -15.65 9.48 32.55
C GLY A 21 -16.73 9.96 31.59
N GLY A 22 -17.64 10.80 32.10
CA GLY A 22 -18.67 11.43 31.28
C GLY A 22 -18.20 12.67 30.52
N ASP A 23 -17.07 13.26 30.93
CA ASP A 23 -16.53 14.48 30.34
C ASP A 23 -15.00 14.55 30.44
N LEU A 24 -14.40 15.49 29.71
CA LEU A 24 -12.95 15.68 29.66
C LEU A 24 -12.37 16.21 30.98
N THR A 25 -13.17 16.90 31.79
CA THR A 25 -12.79 17.35 33.14
C THR A 25 -12.39 16.17 34.02
N ALA A 26 -13.11 15.05 33.92
CA ALA A 26 -12.80 13.82 34.64
C ALA A 26 -11.41 13.24 34.31
N LEU A 27 -10.87 13.48 33.10
CA LEU A 27 -9.49 13.09 32.74
C LEU A 27 -8.46 13.99 33.40
N VAL A 28 -8.71 15.31 33.40
CA VAL A 28 -7.79 16.31 33.97
C VAL A 28 -7.69 16.13 35.49
N ASP A 29 -8.82 15.93 36.16
CA ASP A 29 -8.89 15.73 37.61
C ASP A 29 -8.48 14.32 38.05
N GLY A 30 -8.34 13.38 37.11
CA GLY A 30 -7.87 12.00 37.35
C GLY A 30 -8.90 11.05 37.97
N SER A 31 -10.18 11.46 38.01
CA SER A 31 -11.30 10.61 38.43
C SER A 31 -11.58 9.50 37.40
N SER A 32 -11.25 9.76 36.13
CA SER A 32 -11.32 8.81 35.02
C SER A 32 -10.00 8.74 34.27
N ASN A 33 -9.78 7.67 33.50
CA ASN A 33 -8.60 7.52 32.61
C ASN A 33 -8.99 7.27 31.14
N VAL A 34 -10.30 7.15 30.84
CA VAL A 34 -10.83 7.06 29.48
C VAL A 34 -12.09 7.93 29.39
N VAL A 35 -12.24 8.68 28.31
CA VAL A 35 -13.48 9.37 27.94
C VAL A 35 -13.74 9.08 26.48
N LEU A 36 -14.98 8.70 26.17
CA LEU A 36 -15.43 8.50 24.79
C LEU A 36 -16.43 9.61 24.47
N HIS A 37 -16.16 10.34 23.40
CA HIS A 37 -17.05 11.37 22.90
C HIS A 37 -17.42 11.03 21.46
N ALA A 38 -18.71 10.79 21.22
CA ALA A 38 -19.25 10.57 19.89
C ALA A 38 -20.00 11.84 19.47
N THR A 39 -19.48 12.54 18.45
CA THR A 39 -20.20 13.63 17.79
C THR A 39 -21.11 13.02 16.73
N GLY A 40 -22.42 13.06 16.93
CA GLY A 40 -23.39 12.59 15.95
C GLY A 40 -23.44 13.47 14.70
N THR A 41 -23.75 12.88 13.55
CA THR A 41 -23.88 13.56 12.24
C THR A 41 -24.93 14.67 12.22
N ALA A 42 -25.95 14.59 13.08
CA ALA A 42 -27.04 15.57 13.17
C ALA A 42 -26.75 16.76 14.12
N ALA A 43 -25.66 16.72 14.88
CA ALA A 43 -25.31 17.79 15.79
C ALA A 43 -24.15 18.60 15.20
N GLY A 44 -24.47 19.65 14.45
CA GLY A 44 -23.55 20.75 14.11
C GLY A 44 -23.03 21.53 15.33
N ARG A 45 -22.99 20.93 16.52
CA ARG A 45 -22.23 21.45 17.64
C ARG A 45 -20.76 21.29 17.27
N ALA A 46 -20.06 22.43 17.32
CA ALA A 46 -18.61 22.54 17.29
C ALA A 46 -17.98 21.30 17.93
N GLY A 47 -16.99 20.71 17.24
CA GLY A 47 -16.17 19.62 17.79
C GLY A 47 -15.75 19.93 19.24
N PRO A 48 -15.47 18.90 20.06
CA PRO A 48 -15.44 18.99 21.51
C PRO A 48 -14.79 20.30 21.96
N VAL A 49 -15.62 21.26 22.40
CA VAL A 49 -15.11 22.51 22.97
C VAL A 49 -14.65 22.11 24.35
N PHE A 50 -13.34 22.15 24.58
CA PHE A 50 -12.73 21.86 25.87
C PHE A 50 -13.08 23.07 26.78
N PRO A 51 -14.14 23.00 27.61
CA PRO A 51 -14.56 24.12 28.41
C PRO A 51 -13.71 24.07 29.67
N LEU A 52 -12.44 24.44 29.52
CA LEU A 52 -11.67 24.79 30.70
C LEU A 52 -12.11 26.20 31.08
N ASP A 53 -13.03 26.31 32.04
CA ASP A 53 -13.34 27.55 32.78
C ASP A 53 -12.12 28.12 33.54
N ARG A 54 -10.91 27.57 33.29
CA ARG A 54 -9.65 28.03 33.85
C ARG A 54 -8.87 28.78 32.76
N PRO A 55 -8.36 29.99 33.06
CA PRO A 55 -7.56 30.76 32.11
C PRO A 55 -6.25 30.02 31.83
N VAL A 56 -6.24 29.21 30.77
CA VAL A 56 -5.02 28.78 30.10
C VAL A 56 -4.58 29.97 29.26
N MET A 57 -3.37 30.48 29.53
CA MET A 57 -2.83 31.60 28.74
C MET A 57 -2.72 31.15 27.27
N PRO A 58 -3.16 31.98 26.30
CA PRO A 58 -3.06 31.64 24.89
C PRO A 58 -1.63 31.24 24.51
N GLY A 59 -1.47 30.04 23.95
CA GLY A 59 -0.18 29.53 23.48
C GLY A 59 0.71 28.83 24.53
N ARG A 60 0.19 28.46 25.71
CA ARG A 60 0.90 27.57 26.66
C ARG A 60 0.05 26.36 27.03
N LEU A 61 0.66 25.16 27.01
CA LEU A 61 0.08 23.94 27.57
C LEU A 61 -0.20 24.11 29.07
N ASP A 62 -1.28 23.51 29.58
CA ASP A 62 -1.52 23.44 31.02
C ASP A 62 -0.43 22.54 31.66
N PRO A 63 0.42 23.06 32.57
CA PRO A 63 1.46 22.27 33.24
C PRO A 63 0.90 21.11 34.11
N ARG A 64 -0.42 21.03 34.30
CA ARG A 64 -1.09 19.90 34.97
C ARG A 64 -1.79 18.93 34.01
N SER A 65 -1.70 19.11 32.69
CA SER A 65 -2.33 18.18 31.77
C SER A 65 -1.81 16.75 31.97
N ARG A 66 -2.76 15.81 32.08
CA ARG A 66 -2.51 14.37 32.25
C ARG A 66 -2.87 13.56 31.01
N ILE A 67 -3.39 14.20 29.96
CA ILE A 67 -3.89 13.48 28.77
C ILE A 67 -2.71 13.07 27.90
N LYS A 68 -2.44 11.77 27.86
CA LYS A 68 -1.32 11.18 27.09
C LYS A 68 -1.68 10.81 25.66
N LEU A 69 -2.97 10.57 25.38
CA LEU A 69 -3.44 10.13 24.08
C LEU A 69 -4.79 10.73 23.77
N VAL A 70 -4.91 11.33 22.58
CA VAL A 70 -6.19 11.67 21.96
C VAL A 70 -6.32 10.81 20.71
N LEU A 71 -7.34 9.96 20.65
CA LEU A 71 -7.67 9.16 19.47
C LEU A 71 -8.91 9.75 18.81
N THR A 72 -8.82 10.09 17.53
CA THR A 72 -9.91 10.71 16.79
C THR A 72 -9.90 10.28 15.32
N GLN A 73 -10.92 10.67 14.56
CA GLN A 73 -11.04 10.41 13.13
C GLN A 73 -11.65 11.66 12.46
N PRO A 74 -11.36 11.90 11.17
CA PRO A 74 -12.02 12.98 10.44
C PRO A 74 -13.52 12.71 10.30
N PRO A 75 -14.31 13.72 9.92
CA PRO A 75 -15.70 13.51 9.54
C PRO A 75 -15.84 12.37 8.52
N ILE A 76 -16.86 11.54 8.69
CA ILE A 76 -17.12 10.44 7.75
C ILE A 76 -17.63 11.05 6.45
N HIS A 77 -16.95 10.71 5.35
CA HIS A 77 -17.37 11.06 4.00
C HIS A 77 -18.26 9.96 3.43
N TRP A 78 -19.49 10.34 3.07
CA TRP A 78 -20.49 9.43 2.53
C TRP A 78 -20.37 9.39 1.00
N SER A 79 -19.93 8.27 0.45
CA SER A 79 -20.12 7.94 -0.96
C SER A 79 -21.52 7.37 -1.18
N GLN A 80 -22.01 7.41 -2.42
CA GLN A 80 -23.29 6.77 -2.74
C GLN A 80 -23.30 5.28 -2.35
N GLU A 81 -22.19 4.60 -2.59
CA GLU A 81 -22.04 3.17 -2.28
C GLU A 81 -22.03 2.90 -0.76
N ASN A 82 -21.23 3.63 0.00
CA ASN A 82 -21.12 3.39 1.45
C ASN A 82 -22.38 3.83 2.21
N LEU A 83 -23.07 4.87 1.73
CA LEU A 83 -24.30 5.34 2.33
C LEU A 83 -25.48 4.43 1.97
N ALA A 84 -25.51 3.87 0.76
CA ALA A 84 -26.45 2.82 0.40
C ALA A 84 -26.24 1.57 1.26
N PHE A 85 -24.99 1.14 1.45
CA PHE A 85 -24.65 0.05 2.34
C PHE A 85 -25.04 0.34 3.79
N ALA A 86 -24.69 1.53 4.32
CA ALA A 86 -25.03 1.93 5.67
C ALA A 86 -26.55 2.03 5.89
N TYR A 87 -27.30 2.52 4.89
CA TYR A 87 -28.76 2.54 4.93
C TYR A 87 -29.33 1.14 5.02
N LEU A 88 -28.87 0.22 4.16
CA LEU A 88 -29.31 -1.18 4.17
C LEU A 88 -28.96 -1.87 5.49
N ALA A 89 -27.71 -1.76 5.94
CA ALA A 89 -27.22 -2.37 7.18
C ALA A 89 -27.96 -1.82 8.41
N THR A 90 -28.12 -0.50 8.50
CA THR A 90 -28.85 0.15 9.59
C THR A 90 -30.32 -0.25 9.59
N SER A 91 -30.96 -0.27 8.41
CA SER A 91 -32.35 -0.68 8.26
C SER A 91 -32.57 -2.14 8.72
N LEU A 92 -31.63 -3.04 8.42
CA LEU A 92 -31.71 -4.45 8.78
C LEU A 92 -31.44 -4.71 10.26
N VAL A 93 -30.46 -4.01 10.85
CA VAL A 93 -29.98 -4.28 12.22
C VAL A 93 -30.74 -3.45 13.26
N LEU A 94 -30.98 -2.18 12.98
CA LEU A 94 -31.56 -1.21 13.92
C LEU A 94 -32.97 -0.78 13.53
N GLY A 95 -33.42 -1.13 12.34
CA GLY A 95 -34.75 -0.79 11.83
C GLY A 95 -34.76 0.50 11.03
N ARG A 96 -35.91 0.76 10.40
CA ARG A 96 -36.10 1.89 9.49
C ARG A 96 -35.90 3.26 10.17
N GLU A 97 -36.40 3.45 11.38
CA GLU A 97 -36.31 4.74 12.08
C GLU A 97 -34.87 5.17 12.27
N ALA A 98 -33.96 4.24 12.61
CA ALA A 98 -32.53 4.53 12.73
C ALA A 98 -31.87 4.82 11.37
N ALA A 99 -32.37 4.25 10.28
CA ALA A 99 -31.85 4.48 8.94
C ALA A 99 -32.28 5.84 8.35
N GLU A 100 -33.40 6.40 8.83
CA GLU A 100 -33.86 7.75 8.46
C GLU A 100 -32.97 8.86 9.04
N ASP A 101 -32.16 8.56 10.08
CA ASP A 101 -31.18 9.50 10.66
C ASP A 101 -29.88 9.62 9.85
N LEU A 102 -29.68 8.79 8.82
CA LEU A 102 -28.55 8.92 7.91
C LEU A 102 -28.72 10.13 6.99
N PRO A 103 -27.62 10.73 6.48
CA PRO A 103 -27.68 11.89 5.61
C PRO A 103 -28.11 11.52 4.17
N LEU A 104 -29.30 10.94 4.01
CA LEU A 104 -29.79 10.33 2.77
C LEU A 104 -29.94 11.35 1.63
N ASP A 105 -30.05 12.64 1.93
CA ASP A 105 -30.06 13.71 0.92
C ASP A 105 -28.80 13.67 0.03
N SER A 106 -27.66 13.21 0.57
CA SER A 106 -26.41 13.06 -0.18
C SER A 106 -26.41 11.89 -1.18
N LEU A 107 -27.37 10.96 -1.11
CA LEU A 107 -27.57 9.92 -2.14
C LEU A 107 -28.14 10.51 -3.44
N PHE A 108 -28.94 11.57 -3.33
CA PHE A 108 -29.73 12.12 -4.43
C PHE A 108 -29.14 13.41 -5.03
N GLY A 109 -28.12 13.98 -4.38
CA GLY A 109 -27.32 15.09 -4.91
C GLY A 109 -26.19 14.62 -5.83
N GLY A 110 -25.76 15.49 -6.76
CA GLY A 110 -24.51 15.27 -7.50
C GLY A 110 -23.33 15.25 -6.52
N SER A 111 -22.36 14.37 -6.76
CA SER A 111 -21.15 14.21 -5.94
C SER A 111 -20.50 15.57 -5.66
N ALA A 112 -20.51 16.00 -4.40
CA ALA A 112 -20.00 17.31 -4.03
C ALA A 112 -18.50 17.41 -4.37
N PRO A 113 -18.05 18.43 -5.12
CA PRO A 113 -16.64 18.58 -5.47
C PRO A 113 -15.81 18.99 -4.22
N SER A 114 -14.72 18.25 -3.99
CA SER A 114 -13.64 18.45 -3.01
C SER A 114 -14.08 18.77 -1.58
N GLU A 115 -14.60 17.76 -0.88
CA GLU A 115 -15.06 17.87 0.51
C GLU A 115 -13.93 18.14 1.51
N TRP A 116 -12.73 17.58 1.28
CA TRP A 116 -11.60 17.60 2.20
C TRP A 116 -11.03 18.99 2.50
N GLY A 117 -11.15 19.96 1.59
CA GLY A 117 -10.69 21.33 1.81
C GLY A 117 -11.40 22.02 2.98
N GLY A 118 -12.69 21.74 3.17
CA GLY A 118 -13.45 22.22 4.32
C GLY A 118 -13.11 21.47 5.61
N ASP A 119 -12.68 20.21 5.51
CA ASP A 119 -12.31 19.42 6.69
C ASP A 119 -10.99 19.87 7.30
N VAL A 120 -10.10 20.48 6.52
CA VAL A 120 -8.88 21.11 7.05
C VAL A 120 -9.21 22.06 8.21
N ALA A 121 -10.22 22.92 8.05
CA ALA A 121 -10.60 23.90 9.05
C ALA A 121 -11.29 23.27 10.27
N VAL A 122 -12.14 22.27 10.04
CA VAL A 122 -12.80 21.50 11.10
C VAL A 122 -11.77 20.75 11.95
N LEU A 123 -10.83 20.06 11.29
CA LEU A 123 -9.73 19.35 11.93
C LEU A 123 -8.82 20.33 12.67
N ARG A 124 -8.46 21.46 12.05
CA ARG A 124 -7.65 22.51 12.68
C ARG A 124 -8.27 23.01 13.98
N ARG A 125 -9.56 23.36 13.99
CA ARG A 125 -10.26 23.81 15.20
C ARG A 125 -10.29 22.73 16.28
N SER A 126 -10.64 21.50 15.91
CA SER A 126 -10.76 20.37 16.84
C SER A 126 -9.41 20.02 17.46
N LEU A 127 -8.36 19.93 16.65
CA LEU A 127 -7.00 19.61 17.08
C LEU A 127 -6.36 20.75 17.87
N ALA A 128 -6.64 22.02 17.53
CA ALA A 128 -6.17 23.16 18.31
C ALA A 128 -6.75 23.13 19.72
N SER A 129 -8.02 22.76 19.86
CA SER A 129 -8.64 22.60 21.16
C SER A 129 -8.05 21.41 21.94
N ALA A 130 -7.81 20.27 21.28
CA ALA A 130 -7.16 19.11 21.90
C ALA A 130 -5.73 19.41 22.36
N ARG A 131 -4.97 20.20 21.59
CA ARG A 131 -3.61 20.63 21.93
C ARG A 131 -3.54 21.33 23.29
N THR A 132 -4.53 22.18 23.63
CA THR A 132 -4.54 22.93 24.92
C THR A 132 -4.54 22.05 26.16
N VAL A 133 -5.02 20.81 26.05
CA VAL A 133 -5.14 19.87 27.14
C VAL A 133 -4.22 18.67 26.99
N LEU A 134 -3.31 18.67 26.01
CA LEU A 134 -2.37 17.57 25.81
C LEU A 134 -1.19 17.66 26.79
N ALA A 135 -0.75 16.54 27.34
CA ALA A 135 0.48 16.51 28.13
C ALA A 135 1.69 16.80 27.24
N PRO A 136 2.83 17.29 27.77
CA PRO A 136 4.03 17.58 26.96
C PRO A 136 4.59 16.38 26.17
N ASP A 137 4.38 15.17 26.68
CA ASP A 137 4.73 13.89 26.06
C ASP A 137 3.51 13.13 25.51
N GLY A 138 2.37 13.82 25.39
CA GLY A 138 1.15 13.26 24.82
C GLY A 138 1.17 13.23 23.30
N ALA A 139 0.37 12.33 22.73
CA ALA A 139 0.20 12.20 21.29
C ALA A 139 -1.27 12.34 20.88
N VAL A 140 -1.49 12.84 19.67
CA VAL A 140 -2.79 12.82 19.00
C VAL A 140 -2.70 11.87 17.82
N VAL A 141 -3.60 10.89 17.75
CA VAL A 141 -3.67 9.90 16.68
C VAL A 141 -4.99 10.11 15.93
N LEU A 142 -4.88 10.42 14.63
CA LEU A 142 -6.02 10.44 13.71
C LEU A 142 -6.05 9.13 12.93
N ILE A 143 -7.16 8.41 13.04
CA ILE A 143 -7.47 7.26 12.20
C ILE A 143 -8.14 7.79 10.94
N LEU A 144 -7.59 7.46 9.78
CA LEU A 144 -8.13 7.79 8.47
C LEU A 144 -8.83 6.55 7.93
N ASP A 145 -10.15 6.56 7.96
CA ASP A 145 -10.96 5.49 7.38
C ASP A 145 -11.31 5.84 5.94
N ARG A 146 -10.93 4.98 4.98
CA ARG A 146 -11.22 5.12 3.53
C ARG A 146 -10.91 6.50 2.94
N SER A 147 -9.92 7.21 3.49
CA SER A 147 -9.72 8.63 3.19
C SER A 147 -8.68 8.89 2.09
N GLY A 148 -7.83 7.91 1.80
CA GLY A 148 -6.78 7.99 0.78
C GLY A 148 -5.80 9.17 0.96
N PRO A 149 -5.09 9.55 -0.12
CA PRO A 149 -4.14 10.67 -0.12
C PRO A 149 -4.73 12.03 0.28
N ALA A 150 -5.97 12.31 -0.11
CA ALA A 150 -6.64 13.59 0.17
C ALA A 150 -6.94 13.74 1.66
N GLY A 151 -7.48 12.72 2.32
CA GLY A 151 -7.71 12.76 3.76
C GLY A 151 -6.42 12.79 4.58
N LEU A 152 -5.36 12.12 4.11
CA LEU A 152 -4.03 12.24 4.71
C LEU A 152 -3.55 13.69 4.67
N ALA A 153 -3.58 14.33 3.50
CA ALA A 153 -3.17 15.72 3.33
C ALA A 153 -4.06 16.68 4.15
N ALA A 154 -5.38 16.46 4.21
CA ALA A 154 -6.30 17.26 5.00
C ALA A 154 -6.00 17.18 6.51
N GLY A 155 -5.79 15.96 7.02
CA GLY A 155 -5.41 15.73 8.41
C GLY A 155 -4.07 16.35 8.77
N VAL A 156 -3.08 16.26 7.88
CA VAL A 156 -1.78 16.92 8.06
C VAL A 156 -1.92 18.44 8.09
N LEU A 157 -2.62 19.04 7.13
CA LEU A 157 -2.83 20.49 7.09
C LEU A 157 -3.60 20.99 8.31
N GLY A 158 -4.63 20.25 8.75
CA GLY A 158 -5.39 20.56 9.96
C GLY A 158 -4.52 20.49 11.22
N GLY A 159 -3.73 19.43 11.40
CA GLY A 159 -2.85 19.25 12.56
C GLY A 159 -1.71 20.26 12.61
N VAL A 160 -1.03 20.50 11.48
CA VAL A 160 0.02 21.53 11.37
C VAL A 160 -0.56 22.92 11.61
N GLY A 161 -1.75 23.22 11.07
CA GLY A 161 -2.46 24.47 11.31
C GLY A 161 -2.94 24.66 12.75
N ALA A 162 -3.11 23.56 13.50
CA ALA A 162 -3.37 23.59 14.94
C ALA A 162 -2.09 23.82 15.79
N GLY A 163 -0.92 23.90 15.15
CA GLY A 163 0.38 24.06 15.81
C GLY A 163 0.97 22.76 16.37
N LEU A 164 0.42 21.60 15.98
CA LEU A 164 1.02 20.30 16.29
C LEU A 164 2.16 19.99 15.32
N ARG A 165 3.04 19.06 15.70
CA ARG A 165 4.10 18.53 14.83
C ARG A 165 3.76 17.12 14.39
N LEU A 166 3.89 16.86 13.10
CA LEU A 166 3.65 15.54 12.52
C LEU A 166 4.82 14.60 12.87
N SER A 167 4.54 13.52 13.62
CA SER A 167 5.52 12.49 13.96
C SER A 167 5.42 11.28 13.04
N ASN A 168 4.21 10.93 12.60
CA ASN A 168 3.95 9.79 11.73
C ASN A 168 2.79 10.05 10.76
N ALA A 169 2.88 9.48 9.56
CA ALA A 169 1.86 9.57 8.53
C ALA A 169 1.93 8.34 7.63
N VAL A 170 0.93 7.47 7.74
CA VAL A 170 0.91 6.19 7.02
C VAL A 170 -0.42 6.03 6.31
N LEU A 171 -0.34 5.57 5.06
CA LEU A 171 -1.45 5.00 4.31
C LEU A 171 -1.12 3.53 4.02
N ALA A 172 -2.10 2.66 4.21
CA ALA A 172 -2.02 1.23 3.95
C ALA A 172 -3.26 0.78 3.19
N GLU A 173 -3.07 -0.12 2.23
CA GLU A 173 -4.17 -0.82 1.58
C GLU A 173 -4.63 -1.96 2.49
N LEU A 174 -5.91 -1.96 2.84
CA LEU A 174 -6.62 -3.07 3.47
C LEU A 174 -7.67 -3.57 2.49
N GLY A 175 -7.30 -4.56 1.67
CA GLY A 175 -8.16 -5.05 0.59
C GLY A 175 -8.35 -3.98 -0.49
N ASP A 176 -9.61 -3.65 -0.80
CA ASP A 176 -9.96 -2.61 -1.78
C ASP A 176 -9.95 -1.18 -1.21
N GLU A 177 -9.62 -1.01 0.08
CA GLU A 177 -9.72 0.28 0.78
C GLU A 177 -8.36 0.80 1.24
N ILE A 178 -8.17 2.12 1.17
CA ILE A 178 -6.98 2.79 1.71
C ILE A 178 -7.33 3.39 3.07
N ALA A 179 -6.81 2.77 4.12
CA ALA A 179 -6.87 3.30 5.48
C ALA A 179 -5.53 3.94 5.85
N GLY A 180 -5.51 4.73 6.92
CA GLY A 180 -4.28 5.36 7.36
C GLY A 180 -4.32 5.83 8.80
N THR A 181 -3.16 6.30 9.25
CA THR A 181 -2.99 6.87 10.57
C THR A 181 -2.07 8.07 10.49
N LEU A 182 -2.44 9.17 11.15
CA LEU A 182 -1.56 10.28 11.43
C LEU A 182 -1.27 10.33 12.93
N GLU A 183 -0.03 10.61 13.30
CA GLU A 183 0.36 10.84 14.67
C GLU A 183 0.99 12.23 14.79
N PHE A 184 0.55 12.96 15.81
CA PHE A 184 1.04 14.29 16.12
C PHE A 184 1.51 14.37 17.56
N ILE A 185 2.53 15.19 17.78
CA ILE A 185 3.05 15.55 19.10
C ILE A 185 2.98 17.08 19.27
N ASP A 186 3.10 17.58 20.50
CA ASP A 186 3.15 19.03 20.71
C ASP A 186 4.41 19.65 20.08
N GLY A 187 4.20 20.74 19.34
CA GLY A 187 5.23 21.40 18.54
C GLY A 187 6.34 22.08 19.34
N ASP A 188 6.04 22.55 20.56
CA ASP A 188 6.98 23.28 21.42
C ASP A 188 7.91 22.34 22.20
N ALA A 189 7.47 21.12 22.52
CA ALA A 189 8.33 20.10 23.13
C ALA A 189 9.47 19.64 22.18
N ALA A 190 9.27 19.77 20.87
CA ALA A 190 10.21 19.33 19.84
C ALA A 190 11.24 20.41 19.43
N SER A 191 11.15 21.65 19.93
CA SER A 191 12.02 22.77 19.50
C SER A 191 13.43 22.74 20.09
N VAL A 192 13.80 21.68 20.81
CA VAL A 192 15.14 21.53 21.44
C VAL A 192 16.20 21.06 20.43
N SER A 193 15.83 20.67 19.21
CA SER A 193 16.79 20.26 18.17
C SER A 193 16.55 20.96 16.82
N GLY A 194 17.17 22.14 16.66
CA GLY A 194 17.66 22.63 15.36
C GLY A 194 16.62 22.87 14.24
N GLY A 195 15.46 23.44 14.53
CA GLY A 195 14.48 23.81 13.50
C GLY A 195 14.90 25.07 12.72
N ALA A 196 14.86 25.00 11.39
CA ALA A 196 15.05 26.14 10.49
C ALA A 196 14.13 27.31 10.87
N ALA A 197 14.63 28.55 10.69
CA ALA A 197 13.91 29.78 11.04
C ALA A 197 12.48 29.76 10.45
N THR A 198 11.48 29.71 11.33
CA THR A 198 10.04 29.68 11.01
C THR A 198 9.55 30.95 10.29
N ASP A 199 10.37 32.00 10.26
CA ASP A 199 10.01 33.32 9.74
C ASP A 199 10.31 33.51 8.24
N ALA A 200 10.92 32.53 7.57
CA ALA A 200 11.16 32.60 6.14
C ALA A 200 9.84 32.53 5.33
N PRO A 201 9.72 33.25 4.20
CA PRO A 201 8.53 33.17 3.36
C PRO A 201 8.40 31.78 2.70
N PHE A 202 7.17 31.40 2.35
CA PHE A 202 6.90 30.21 1.54
C PHE A 202 7.53 30.37 0.15
N GLN A 203 8.31 29.37 -0.29
CA GLN A 203 8.93 29.32 -1.61
C GLN A 203 8.66 27.96 -2.25
N LEU A 204 7.97 27.96 -3.40
CA LEU A 204 7.61 26.73 -4.11
C LEU A 204 8.84 25.90 -4.50
N SER A 205 9.88 26.53 -5.05
CA SER A 205 11.12 25.83 -5.44
C SER A 205 11.89 25.22 -4.27
N ALA A 206 11.68 25.71 -3.05
CA ALA A 206 12.24 25.09 -1.84
C ALA A 206 11.43 23.87 -1.42
N VAL A 207 10.10 23.89 -1.59
CA VAL A 207 9.21 22.74 -1.36
C VAL A 207 9.49 21.64 -2.38
N GLU A 208 9.56 21.97 -3.68
CA GLU A 208 9.89 21.02 -4.75
C GLU A 208 11.21 20.30 -4.46
N ARG A 209 12.28 21.05 -4.16
CA ARG A 209 13.57 20.46 -3.78
C ARG A 209 13.45 19.53 -2.57
N ALA A 210 12.70 19.94 -1.54
CA ALA A 210 12.48 19.13 -0.35
C ALA A 210 11.68 17.85 -0.65
N VAL A 211 10.69 17.90 -1.55
CA VAL A 211 9.95 16.72 -2.01
C VAL A 211 10.91 15.74 -2.66
N SER A 212 11.75 16.18 -3.60
CA SER A 212 12.72 15.33 -4.28
C SER A 212 13.74 14.74 -3.31
N ASP A 213 14.31 15.56 -2.41
CA ASP A 213 15.33 15.11 -1.47
C ASP A 213 14.78 14.09 -0.45
N VAL A 214 13.57 14.31 0.06
CA VAL A 214 12.91 13.37 0.97
C VAL A 214 12.54 12.08 0.24
N ALA A 215 11.95 12.17 -0.96
CA ALA A 215 11.59 10.98 -1.75
C ALA A 215 12.82 10.14 -2.10
N VAL A 216 13.93 10.76 -2.52
CA VAL A 216 15.18 10.05 -2.78
C VAL A 216 15.71 9.39 -1.49
N GLY A 217 15.73 10.12 -0.38
CA GLY A 217 16.18 9.56 0.90
C GLY A 217 15.35 8.35 1.36
N VAL A 218 14.03 8.40 1.18
CA VAL A 218 13.11 7.29 1.48
C VAL A 218 13.38 6.09 0.57
N LEU A 219 13.50 6.30 -0.74
CA LEU A 219 13.78 5.23 -1.71
C LEU A 219 15.15 4.60 -1.49
N GLN A 220 16.19 5.39 -1.18
CA GLN A 220 17.52 4.89 -0.81
C GLN A 220 17.48 4.06 0.47
N ALA A 221 16.76 4.54 1.49
CA ALA A 221 16.67 3.84 2.76
C ALA A 221 15.88 2.53 2.65
N ARG A 222 14.81 2.50 1.84
CA ARG A 222 14.03 1.30 1.53
C ARG A 222 14.80 0.32 0.66
N GLY A 223 15.52 0.81 -0.35
CA GLY A 223 16.27 0.01 -1.31
C GLY A 223 15.41 -0.56 -2.45
N GLU A 224 14.11 -0.26 -2.51
CA GLU A 224 13.17 -0.80 -3.48
C GLU A 224 12.13 0.25 -3.95
N PRO A 225 11.51 0.08 -5.13
CA PRO A 225 10.45 0.96 -5.60
C PRO A 225 9.31 1.11 -4.59
N ALA A 226 8.78 2.32 -4.45
CA ALA A 226 7.71 2.61 -3.49
C ALA A 226 6.47 3.16 -4.19
N ARG A 227 5.30 2.89 -3.58
CA ARG A 227 4.02 3.45 -4.02
C ARG A 227 3.91 4.94 -3.68
N TYR A 228 2.97 5.63 -4.33
CA TYR A 228 2.67 7.03 -4.04
C TYR A 228 2.31 7.23 -2.57
N GLU A 229 1.42 6.38 -2.07
CA GLU A 229 0.83 6.45 -0.74
C GLU A 229 1.91 6.35 0.34
N ARG A 230 2.92 5.51 0.09
CA ARG A 230 4.07 5.34 0.98
C ARG A 230 5.00 6.56 0.94
N LEU A 231 5.26 7.12 -0.25
CA LEU A 231 6.11 8.30 -0.39
C LEU A 231 5.44 9.55 0.16
N LEU A 232 4.14 9.71 -0.04
CA LEU A 232 3.39 10.89 0.38
C LEU A 232 3.49 11.10 1.89
N GLY A 233 3.28 10.05 2.70
CA GLY A 233 3.39 10.14 4.16
C GLY A 233 4.76 10.67 4.62
N GLU A 234 5.84 10.08 4.11
CA GLU A 234 7.21 10.49 4.45
C GLU A 234 7.57 11.87 3.92
N VAL A 235 7.11 12.22 2.71
CA VAL A 235 7.26 13.56 2.13
C VAL A 235 6.56 14.59 3.02
N LEU A 236 5.34 14.35 3.47
CA LEU A 236 4.61 15.25 4.36
C LEU A 236 5.32 15.42 5.72
N ILE A 237 5.84 14.33 6.29
CA ILE A 237 6.67 14.38 7.52
C ILE A 237 7.93 15.22 7.28
N GLY A 238 8.62 15.02 6.16
CA GLY A 238 9.81 15.79 5.78
C GLY A 238 9.51 17.28 5.60
N LEU A 239 8.41 17.61 4.93
CA LEU A 239 7.97 18.99 4.72
C LEU A 239 7.59 19.67 6.04
N ASP A 240 6.94 18.99 6.98
CA ASP A 240 6.66 19.54 8.32
C ASP A 240 7.95 19.75 9.12
N LYS A 241 8.87 18.76 9.11
CA LYS A 241 10.17 18.86 9.79
C LYS A 241 11.00 20.05 9.31
N LEU A 242 10.96 20.35 8.02
CA LEU A 242 11.62 21.51 7.38
C LEU A 242 10.82 22.81 7.52
N GLY A 243 9.61 22.77 8.09
CA GLY A 243 8.74 23.92 8.32
C GLY A 243 7.99 24.41 7.07
N HIS A 244 8.03 23.67 5.96
CA HIS A 244 7.37 24.06 4.71
C HIS A 244 5.85 24.07 4.85
N LEU A 245 5.27 23.08 5.55
CA LEU A 245 3.83 23.01 5.76
C LEU A 245 3.33 24.16 6.65
N ARG A 246 4.08 24.52 7.69
CA ARG A 246 3.77 25.69 8.53
C ARG A 246 3.78 26.99 7.74
N ARG A 247 4.79 27.17 6.88
CA ARG A 247 4.85 28.33 5.97
C ARG A 247 3.68 28.36 4.99
N LEU A 248 3.28 27.20 4.46
CA LEU A 248 2.12 27.07 3.56
C LEU A 248 0.82 27.48 4.26
N VAL A 249 0.55 26.90 5.43
CA VAL A 249 -0.65 27.21 6.24
C VAL A 249 -0.67 28.68 6.67
N GLY A 250 0.50 29.29 6.91
CA GLY A 250 0.63 30.71 7.24
C GLY A 250 0.45 31.68 6.06
N THR A 251 0.27 31.20 4.82
CA THR A 251 0.06 32.08 3.67
C THR A 251 -1.36 32.65 3.64
N ARG A 252 -1.51 33.89 3.15
CA ARG A 252 -2.84 34.49 2.92
C ARG A 252 -3.68 33.67 1.94
N THR A 253 -3.04 33.16 0.88
CA THR A 253 -3.69 32.29 -0.11
C THR A 253 -4.32 31.06 0.54
N PHE A 254 -3.62 30.43 1.49
CA PHE A 254 -4.16 29.29 2.22
C PHE A 254 -5.39 29.67 3.03
N ALA A 255 -5.32 30.75 3.82
CA ALA A 255 -6.45 31.22 4.61
C ALA A 255 -7.68 31.54 3.73
N GLU A 256 -7.47 32.21 2.59
CA GLU A 256 -8.53 32.52 1.63
C GLU A 256 -9.13 31.25 0.99
N THR A 257 -8.30 30.23 0.71
CA THR A 257 -8.78 28.93 0.19
C THR A 257 -9.52 28.11 1.24
N GLU A 258 -9.07 28.13 2.49
CA GLU A 258 -9.73 27.48 3.62
C GLU A 258 -11.12 28.11 3.85
N GLU A 259 -11.20 29.44 3.96
CA GLU A 259 -12.47 30.18 4.12
C GLU A 259 -13.43 29.98 2.93
N ARG A 260 -12.90 29.80 1.72
CA ARG A 260 -13.73 29.52 0.53
C ARG A 260 -14.26 28.09 0.54
N ALA A 261 -13.48 27.12 1.05
CA ALA A 261 -13.90 25.73 1.16
C ALA A 261 -14.94 25.50 2.26
N GLU A 262 -14.99 26.35 3.31
CA GLU A 262 -16.01 26.27 4.37
C GLU A 262 -17.38 26.81 3.96
N ARG A 263 -17.43 27.89 3.15
CA ARG A 263 -18.66 28.62 2.79
C ARG A 263 -19.82 27.77 2.23
N PRO A 264 -19.60 26.76 1.37
CA PRO A 264 -20.68 25.90 0.88
C PRO A 264 -21.38 25.12 1.99
N ARG A 265 -20.65 24.70 3.03
CA ARG A 265 -21.20 23.93 4.17
C ARG A 265 -22.08 24.80 5.09
N GLU A 266 -21.80 26.09 5.15
CA GLU A 266 -22.65 27.06 5.86
C GLU A 266 -23.97 27.33 5.11
N ALA A 267 -23.92 27.37 3.77
CA ALA A 267 -25.05 27.69 2.91
C ALA A 267 -26.07 26.55 2.74
N THR A 268 -25.69 25.28 2.90
CA THR A 268 -26.61 24.11 2.85
C THR A 268 -27.51 23.96 4.09
N GLY A 269 -27.56 24.94 4.98
CA GLY A 269 -28.50 24.95 6.11
C GLY A 269 -28.13 24.03 7.26
N LEU A 270 -26.88 23.56 7.34
CA LEU A 270 -26.34 22.83 8.50
C LEU A 270 -26.14 23.72 9.74
N PHE A 271 -26.42 25.03 9.64
CA PHE A 271 -26.29 26.02 10.72
C PHE A 271 -27.53 26.93 10.88
N GLY A 272 -28.67 26.62 10.26
CA GLY A 272 -29.90 27.37 10.49
C GLY A 272 -30.53 26.97 11.83
N GLU A 273 -30.80 27.93 12.72
CA GLU A 273 -31.64 27.71 13.91
C GLU A 273 -33.01 27.16 13.47
N VAL A 274 -33.21 25.85 13.62
CA VAL A 274 -34.50 25.22 13.33
C VAL A 274 -35.40 25.36 14.56
N GLU A 275 -36.16 26.44 14.57
CA GLU A 275 -37.39 26.61 15.37
C GLU A 275 -38.54 25.70 14.88
N ALA A 276 -38.26 24.50 14.35
CA ALA A 276 -39.26 23.58 13.79
C ALA A 276 -39.53 22.36 14.69
N SER A 277 -40.03 22.60 15.91
CA SER A 277 -40.71 21.55 16.70
C SER A 277 -42.20 21.85 16.97
N SER A 278 -42.77 22.82 16.24
CA SER A 278 -44.17 23.22 16.36
C SER A 278 -45.01 23.00 15.10
N ARG A 279 -44.42 22.77 13.91
CA ARG A 279 -45.17 22.64 12.64
C ARG A 279 -45.48 21.22 12.16
N TRP A 280 -44.84 20.19 12.69
CA TRP A 280 -45.06 18.79 12.25
C TRP A 280 -46.11 18.01 13.07
N ARG A 281 -46.84 18.68 13.97
CA ARG A 281 -47.87 18.03 14.81
C ARG A 281 -49.27 17.98 14.18
N ASP A 282 -49.55 18.74 13.11
CA ASP A 282 -50.91 18.85 12.56
C ASP A 282 -51.20 18.05 11.27
N ALA A 283 -50.24 17.27 10.76
CA ALA A 283 -50.46 16.41 9.59
C ALA A 283 -50.67 14.93 9.97
N ARG A 284 -51.60 14.64 10.89
CA ARG A 284 -52.11 13.26 11.10
C ARG A 284 -53.46 13.10 10.40
N ARG A 285 -53.45 12.57 9.17
CA ARG A 285 -54.59 11.82 8.61
C ARG A 285 -54.09 10.44 8.16
N PRO A 286 -54.71 9.33 8.64
CA PRO A 286 -54.23 7.99 8.32
C PRO A 286 -54.72 7.55 6.94
N ILE A 287 -53.80 7.10 6.09
CA ILE A 287 -54.14 6.29 4.90
C ILE A 287 -54.32 4.85 5.39
N ARG A 288 -55.56 4.40 5.50
CA ARG A 288 -55.88 2.98 5.73
C ARG A 288 -55.62 2.19 4.45
N ALA A 289 -54.70 1.25 4.52
CA ALA A 289 -54.54 0.17 3.56
C ALA A 289 -55.82 -0.70 3.53
N SER A 290 -56.36 -0.95 2.33
CA SER A 290 -57.35 -2.00 2.12
C SER A 290 -56.76 -3.05 1.19
N VAL A 291 -56.37 -4.17 1.81
CA VAL A 291 -56.03 -5.44 1.16
C VAL A 291 -57.28 -5.94 0.45
N ARG A 292 -57.20 -6.24 -0.84
CA ARG A 292 -58.21 -7.02 -1.57
C ARG A 292 -57.61 -8.35 -1.99
N THR A 293 -58.02 -9.40 -1.29
CA THR A 293 -57.98 -10.79 -1.76
C THR A 293 -59.40 -11.17 -2.17
N SER A 294 -59.53 -11.75 -3.37
CA SER A 294 -60.80 -12.14 -4.00
C SER A 294 -61.39 -13.44 -3.42
N PRO A 295 -62.72 -13.62 -3.51
CA PRO A 295 -63.34 -14.93 -3.71
C PRO A 295 -64.33 -14.95 -4.93
N PRO A 296 -64.91 -16.11 -5.30
CA PRO A 296 -65.07 -16.52 -6.71
C PRO A 296 -66.45 -16.24 -7.36
N ALA A 297 -66.51 -16.70 -8.63
CA ALA A 297 -67.38 -16.41 -9.77
C ALA A 297 -68.90 -16.75 -9.70
N THR A 298 -69.55 -16.51 -10.85
CA THR A 298 -70.93 -16.76 -11.34
C THR A 298 -71.85 -15.53 -11.26
N ASP A 299 -72.65 -15.15 -12.25
CA ASP A 299 -72.93 -15.67 -13.60
C ASP A 299 -73.59 -14.53 -14.41
N ASP A 300 -73.51 -14.67 -15.73
CA ASP A 300 -74.47 -14.23 -16.76
C ASP A 300 -74.66 -12.77 -17.23
N ALA A 301 -74.64 -12.71 -18.57
CA ALA A 301 -75.45 -11.92 -19.50
C ALA A 301 -74.94 -10.55 -20.03
N ALA A 302 -74.50 -10.60 -21.29
CA ALA A 302 -74.46 -9.54 -22.31
C ALA A 302 -75.90 -9.05 -22.70
N PRO A 303 -76.12 -8.07 -23.64
CA PRO A 303 -75.19 -7.40 -24.56
C PRO A 303 -75.39 -5.86 -24.74
N ALA A 304 -74.56 -5.28 -25.63
CA ALA A 304 -74.50 -3.88 -26.16
C ALA A 304 -75.81 -3.42 -26.88
N PRO A 305 -76.00 -2.17 -27.41
CA PRO A 305 -75.16 -1.47 -28.44
C PRO A 305 -74.99 0.08 -28.24
N THR A 306 -73.92 0.73 -28.74
CA THR A 306 -73.74 1.47 -30.03
C THR A 306 -74.47 2.82 -30.14
N ASP A 307 -73.73 3.92 -30.33
CA ASP A 307 -73.85 4.81 -31.52
C ASP A 307 -72.85 5.99 -31.49
N ALA A 308 -72.35 6.33 -32.68
CA ALA A 308 -71.23 7.20 -33.02
C ALA A 308 -71.75 8.53 -33.67
N PRO A 309 -71.06 9.31 -34.55
CA PRO A 309 -69.63 9.64 -34.76
C PRO A 309 -69.42 11.20 -34.95
N PRO A 310 -68.72 11.77 -35.97
CA PRO A 310 -67.33 12.28 -35.90
C PRO A 310 -67.14 13.72 -36.47
N THR A 311 -65.91 14.28 -36.47
CA THR A 311 -65.41 15.30 -37.45
C THR A 311 -63.86 15.37 -37.36
N GLU A 312 -63.13 14.73 -38.27
CA GLU A 312 -62.37 15.25 -39.44
C GLU A 312 -61.04 15.99 -39.16
N ALA A 313 -59.96 15.42 -39.74
CA ALA A 313 -58.59 15.94 -39.93
C ALA A 313 -58.51 16.74 -41.27
N PRO A 314 -57.37 17.12 -41.92
CA PRO A 314 -56.03 16.46 -42.00
C PRO A 314 -54.84 17.48 -42.20
N PRO A 315 -53.72 17.19 -42.91
CA PRO A 315 -52.49 16.54 -42.39
C PRO A 315 -51.18 17.27 -42.84
N THR A 316 -50.00 16.71 -42.50
CA THR A 316 -48.96 16.28 -43.47
C THR A 316 -47.84 15.49 -42.78
N ASP A 317 -47.53 14.35 -43.40
CA ASP A 317 -46.55 13.28 -43.10
C ASP A 317 -45.09 13.67 -43.40
N ASP A 318 -44.14 12.97 -42.76
CA ASP A 318 -43.26 12.05 -43.48
C ASP A 318 -42.55 11.02 -42.54
N THR A 319 -42.93 9.76 -42.78
CA THR A 319 -42.35 8.42 -42.53
C THR A 319 -40.82 8.29 -42.44
N ALA A 320 -40.19 7.64 -41.43
CA ALA A 320 -40.05 6.19 -41.07
C ALA A 320 -38.64 5.64 -41.43
N PRO A 321 -38.20 4.41 -41.00
CA PRO A 321 -38.02 3.89 -39.65
C PRO A 321 -36.61 3.28 -39.38
N LEU A 322 -36.41 2.81 -38.14
CA LEU A 322 -35.29 1.99 -37.66
C LEU A 322 -34.96 0.79 -38.58
N SER A 323 -33.67 0.51 -38.75
CA SER A 323 -33.16 -0.80 -39.18
C SER A 323 -31.93 -1.18 -38.36
N THR A 324 -32.04 -2.35 -37.74
CA THR A 324 -30.99 -3.17 -37.14
C THR A 324 -30.07 -3.71 -38.23
N ASP A 325 -28.75 -3.57 -38.08
CA ASP A 325 -27.82 -4.65 -38.37
C ASP A 325 -26.42 -4.33 -37.82
N THR A 326 -25.94 -5.24 -36.97
CA THR A 326 -24.64 -5.25 -36.32
C THR A 326 -23.77 -6.28 -37.02
N ALA A 327 -22.70 -5.86 -37.68
CA ALA A 327 -21.50 -6.67 -37.93
C ALA A 327 -20.31 -5.77 -38.31
N PRO A 328 -19.07 -6.22 -38.07
CA PRO A 328 -18.04 -5.41 -37.42
C PRO A 328 -16.97 -4.91 -38.41
N ASP A 329 -16.30 -3.81 -38.09
CA ASP A 329 -14.99 -3.54 -38.70
C ASP A 329 -14.02 -2.78 -37.78
N SER A 330 -12.85 -3.40 -37.66
CA SER A 330 -11.52 -2.87 -37.34
C SER A 330 -11.38 -1.66 -36.40
N THR A 331 -10.98 -1.91 -35.15
CA THR A 331 -10.21 -0.97 -34.33
C THR A 331 -8.78 -0.89 -34.85
N ASP A 332 -8.47 0.20 -35.56
CA ASP A 332 -7.11 0.66 -35.82
C ASP A 332 -6.63 1.44 -34.59
N ASP A 333 -5.55 0.94 -34.00
CA ASP A 333 -4.95 1.39 -32.75
C ASP A 333 -3.84 2.39 -33.10
N SER A 334 -3.97 3.64 -32.65
CA SER A 334 -2.87 4.59 -32.67
C SER A 334 -2.99 5.58 -31.51
N PRO A 335 -1.86 5.97 -30.89
CA PRO A 335 -1.82 6.43 -29.51
C PRO A 335 -2.06 7.93 -29.46
N GLU A 336 -3.03 8.35 -28.64
CA GLU A 336 -3.27 9.76 -28.38
C GLU A 336 -2.05 10.40 -27.70
N GLN A 337 -1.67 11.54 -28.27
CA GLN A 337 -0.49 12.33 -27.95
C GLN A 337 -0.54 12.85 -26.52
N SER A 338 0.43 12.40 -25.72
CA SER A 338 0.90 13.06 -24.49
C SER A 338 1.40 14.47 -24.80
N GLY A 339 0.49 15.43 -24.87
CA GLY A 339 0.79 16.81 -25.20
C GLY A 339 -0.07 17.78 -24.39
N ASN A 340 0.58 18.45 -23.44
CA ASN A 340 0.15 19.74 -22.86
C ASN A 340 -0.84 19.72 -21.68
N VAL A 341 -0.43 19.07 -20.57
CA VAL A 341 -1.05 19.26 -19.23
C VAL A 341 -0.73 20.64 -18.64
N TYR A 342 0.37 21.28 -19.05
CA TYR A 342 0.80 22.60 -18.57
C TYR A 342 -0.12 23.75 -19.01
N ALA A 343 -0.78 23.68 -20.17
CA ALA A 343 -1.73 24.72 -20.61
C ALA A 343 -3.09 24.68 -19.88
N ARG A 344 -3.36 23.63 -19.08
CA ARG A 344 -4.60 23.48 -18.30
C ARG A 344 -4.56 24.19 -16.94
N TRP A 345 -3.42 24.80 -16.59
CA TRP A 345 -3.18 25.56 -15.36
C TRP A 345 -4.07 26.81 -15.17
N SER A 346 -4.93 27.13 -16.14
CA SER A 346 -5.87 28.25 -16.08
C SER A 346 -7.34 27.85 -15.89
N SER A 347 -7.67 26.57 -15.65
CA SER A 347 -9.05 26.22 -15.28
C SER A 347 -9.32 26.52 -13.80
N ALA A 348 -10.35 27.32 -13.55
CA ALA A 348 -10.67 28.05 -12.32
C ALA A 348 -11.00 27.22 -11.05
N GLY A 349 -10.52 25.98 -10.93
CA GLY A 349 -10.88 25.05 -9.84
C GLY A 349 -9.70 24.38 -9.08
N SER A 350 -8.45 24.76 -9.32
CA SER A 350 -7.29 24.33 -8.48
C SER A 350 -7.06 25.31 -7.31
N GLY A 351 -7.34 26.61 -7.50
CA GLY A 351 -7.13 27.66 -6.48
C GLY A 351 -8.20 27.77 -5.38
N SER A 352 -9.04 26.76 -5.17
CA SER A 352 -10.11 26.78 -4.15
C SER A 352 -9.95 25.77 -3.03
N ASP A 353 -9.02 24.81 -3.15
CA ASP A 353 -8.84 23.74 -2.17
C ASP A 353 -7.35 23.59 -1.79
N PRO A 354 -6.98 23.86 -0.52
CA PRO A 354 -5.60 23.74 -0.06
C PRO A 354 -5.06 22.30 -0.10
N VAL A 355 -5.93 21.29 0.01
CA VAL A 355 -5.55 19.87 -0.05
C VAL A 355 -5.09 19.52 -1.46
N LYS A 356 -5.91 19.87 -2.45
CA LYS A 356 -5.60 19.67 -3.86
C LYS A 356 -4.31 20.37 -4.28
N LEU A 357 -4.11 21.62 -3.85
CA LEU A 357 -2.89 22.37 -4.13
C LEU A 357 -1.64 21.63 -3.61
N LEU A 358 -1.67 21.14 -2.37
CA LEU A 358 -0.54 20.42 -1.79
C LEU A 358 -0.23 19.13 -2.54
N LEU A 359 -1.26 18.34 -2.86
CA LEU A 359 -1.10 17.10 -3.62
C LEU A 359 -0.57 17.36 -5.03
N GLU A 360 -1.05 18.42 -5.69
CA GLU A 360 -0.57 18.85 -7.01
C GLU A 360 0.90 19.26 -7.00
N ILE A 361 1.36 19.98 -5.96
CA ILE A 361 2.78 20.32 -5.79
C ILE A 361 3.63 19.05 -5.64
N VAL A 362 3.22 18.14 -4.76
CA VAL A 362 3.98 16.90 -4.49
C VAL A 362 4.01 16.01 -5.73
N LEU A 363 2.85 15.70 -6.32
CA LEU A 363 2.78 14.87 -7.52
C LEU A 363 3.42 15.53 -8.73
N GLY A 364 3.30 16.85 -8.86
CA GLY A 364 3.91 17.64 -9.93
C GLY A 364 5.42 17.52 -9.92
N GLU A 365 6.05 17.60 -8.75
CA GLU A 365 7.50 17.41 -8.64
C GLU A 365 7.91 15.95 -8.89
N LEU A 366 7.19 14.98 -8.30
CA LEU A 366 7.49 13.55 -8.50
C LEU A 366 7.35 13.10 -9.96
N ARG A 367 6.44 13.71 -10.73
CA ARG A 367 6.18 13.42 -12.15
C ARG A 367 6.82 14.42 -13.11
N ARG A 368 7.75 15.24 -12.64
CA ARG A 368 8.47 16.17 -13.50
C ARG A 368 9.10 15.41 -14.68
N PRO A 369 8.80 15.76 -15.96
CA PRO A 369 9.19 14.96 -17.12
C PRO A 369 10.70 14.65 -17.20
N ASP A 370 11.52 15.65 -16.89
CA ASP A 370 12.99 15.54 -16.87
C ASP A 370 13.53 15.53 -15.45
N HIS A 371 12.86 14.82 -14.53
CA HIS A 371 13.35 14.74 -13.15
C HIS A 371 14.72 14.04 -13.13
N PRO A 372 15.78 14.67 -12.59
CA PRO A 372 17.16 14.18 -12.72
C PRO A 372 17.46 12.96 -11.84
N ARG A 373 16.66 12.73 -10.78
CA ARG A 373 16.94 11.72 -9.75
C ARG A 373 15.85 10.66 -9.55
N LEU A 374 14.66 10.87 -10.10
CA LEU A 374 13.47 10.07 -9.84
C LEU A 374 12.79 9.75 -11.16
N GLN A 375 12.10 8.62 -11.20
CA GLN A 375 11.26 8.20 -12.31
C GLN A 375 10.10 7.36 -11.81
N GLU A 376 8.96 7.45 -12.51
CA GLU A 376 7.82 6.56 -12.33
C GLU A 376 8.04 5.33 -13.23
N LEU A 377 8.23 4.15 -12.64
CA LEU A 377 8.47 2.90 -13.37
C LEU A 377 7.17 2.33 -13.94
N GLU A 378 6.11 2.41 -13.15
CA GLU A 378 4.74 2.01 -13.47
C GLU A 378 3.79 3.02 -12.81
N PRO A 379 2.52 3.13 -13.25
CA PRO A 379 1.57 4.04 -12.64
C PRO A 379 1.54 3.89 -11.11
N GLY A 380 1.88 4.96 -10.39
CA GLY A 380 1.90 4.97 -8.94
C GLY A 380 3.11 4.27 -8.30
N ARG A 381 4.20 4.01 -9.03
CA ARG A 381 5.44 3.40 -8.50
C ARG A 381 6.67 4.20 -8.89
N TRP A 382 7.40 4.71 -7.90
CA TRP A 382 8.59 5.52 -8.12
C TRP A 382 9.87 4.79 -7.74
N TRP A 383 10.92 5.09 -8.48
CA TRP A 383 12.28 4.64 -8.21
C TRP A 383 13.31 5.72 -8.51
N LEU A 384 14.55 5.44 -8.11
CA LEU A 384 15.72 6.27 -8.37
C LEU A 384 16.13 6.14 -9.84
N ARG A 385 16.48 7.26 -10.46
CA ARG A 385 16.93 7.34 -11.86
C ARG A 385 18.45 7.49 -11.98
N ASN A 386 19.08 8.13 -11.01
CA ASN A 386 20.51 8.44 -11.04
C ASN A 386 21.33 7.28 -10.44
N ASP A 387 22.36 6.82 -11.14
CA ASP A 387 23.27 5.74 -10.70
C ASP A 387 23.93 5.98 -9.34
N ALA A 388 24.27 7.24 -9.02
CA ALA A 388 24.83 7.58 -7.71
C ALA A 388 23.80 7.36 -6.60
N ASP A 389 22.54 7.71 -6.86
CA ASP A 389 21.47 7.51 -5.89
C ASP A 389 21.13 6.02 -5.76
N ILE A 390 21.10 5.29 -6.87
CA ILE A 390 20.88 3.83 -6.91
C ILE A 390 22.00 3.10 -6.14
N SER A 391 23.26 3.50 -6.32
CA SER A 391 24.40 2.89 -5.64
C SER A 391 24.41 3.16 -4.13
N ALA A 392 23.87 4.29 -3.69
CA ALA A 392 23.70 4.63 -2.28
C ALA A 392 22.50 3.92 -1.62
N ALA A 393 21.64 3.26 -2.40
CA ALA A 393 20.48 2.56 -1.88
C ALA A 393 20.89 1.32 -1.06
N ARG A 394 20.19 1.10 0.05
CA ARG A 394 20.34 -0.10 0.89
C ARG A 394 19.85 -1.34 0.13
N LEU A 395 20.09 -2.51 0.70
CA LEU A 395 19.39 -3.71 0.27
C LEU A 395 17.86 -3.50 0.42
N PRO A 396 17.04 -3.96 -0.55
CA PRO A 396 15.59 -3.89 -0.48
C PRO A 396 15.02 -4.31 0.87
N LEU A 397 13.96 -3.61 1.27
CA LEU A 397 13.22 -3.96 2.48
C LEU A 397 12.76 -5.41 2.42
N SER A 398 12.31 -5.90 1.27
CA SER A 398 11.91 -7.30 1.08
C SER A 398 12.99 -8.31 1.47
N ASP A 399 14.26 -8.02 1.14
CA ASP A 399 15.38 -8.93 1.38
C ASP A 399 15.87 -8.81 2.82
N ARG A 400 15.91 -7.58 3.36
CA ARG A 400 16.21 -7.36 4.78
C ARG A 400 15.18 -7.99 5.70
N LEU A 401 13.90 -7.92 5.33
CA LEU A 401 12.80 -8.53 6.07
C LEU A 401 12.90 -10.05 6.04
N GLU A 402 13.12 -10.65 4.86
CA GLU A 402 13.31 -12.09 4.73
C GLU A 402 14.44 -12.59 5.62
N TRP A 403 15.61 -11.94 5.57
CA TRP A 403 16.74 -12.28 6.42
C TRP A 403 16.41 -12.15 7.91
N ALA A 404 15.70 -11.09 8.29
CA ALA A 404 15.27 -10.89 9.68
C ALA A 404 14.32 -11.99 10.15
N VAL A 405 13.37 -12.42 9.31
CA VAL A 405 12.45 -13.53 9.60
C VAL A 405 13.21 -14.83 9.79
N PHE A 406 14.07 -15.20 8.83
CA PHE A 406 14.91 -16.41 8.96
C PHE A 406 15.79 -16.37 10.21
N SER A 407 16.47 -15.24 10.46
CA SER A 407 17.34 -15.08 11.63
C SER A 407 16.56 -15.22 12.93
N LEU A 408 15.35 -14.65 12.98
CA LEU A 408 14.52 -14.67 14.16
C LEU A 408 13.97 -16.08 14.44
N LEU A 409 13.55 -16.82 13.41
CA LEU A 409 13.09 -18.20 13.56
C LEU A 409 14.22 -19.20 13.85
N SER A 410 15.43 -18.96 13.33
CA SER A 410 16.58 -19.85 13.56
C SER A 410 17.26 -19.65 14.92
N THR A 411 17.09 -18.49 15.55
CA THR A 411 17.72 -18.15 16.84
C THR A 411 16.75 -18.13 18.02
N SER A 412 15.44 -17.95 17.75
CA SER A 412 14.42 -17.99 18.80
C SER A 412 14.03 -19.44 19.07
N GLY A 413 14.01 -19.86 20.34
CA GLY A 413 13.61 -21.20 20.73
C GLY A 413 12.11 -21.47 20.48
N GLU A 414 11.26 -21.16 21.46
CA GLU A 414 9.79 -21.22 21.32
C GLU A 414 9.26 -19.80 21.14
N LEU A 415 8.74 -19.49 19.96
CA LEU A 415 8.25 -18.17 19.62
C LEU A 415 6.78 -18.23 19.20
N SER A 416 5.88 -17.51 19.87
CA SER A 416 4.49 -17.41 19.42
C SER A 416 4.34 -16.46 18.24
N GLU A 417 3.31 -16.65 17.42
CA GLU A 417 3.00 -15.77 16.27
C GLU A 417 2.82 -14.30 16.70
N GLY A 418 2.12 -14.04 17.82
CA GLY A 418 1.98 -12.68 18.34
C GLY A 418 3.33 -12.03 18.69
N SER A 419 4.23 -12.78 19.33
CA SER A 419 5.57 -12.29 19.68
C SER A 419 6.45 -12.07 18.44
N PHE A 420 6.26 -12.88 17.41
CA PHE A 420 6.93 -12.73 16.12
C PHE A 420 6.58 -11.38 15.49
N PHE A 421 5.28 -11.08 15.31
CA PHE A 421 4.84 -9.81 14.72
C PHE A 421 5.31 -8.60 15.54
N ASP A 422 5.26 -8.69 16.88
CA ASP A 422 5.73 -7.61 17.76
C ASP A 422 7.24 -7.34 17.60
N ARG A 423 8.06 -8.38 17.44
CA ARG A 423 9.49 -8.23 17.19
C ARG A 423 9.78 -7.65 15.80
N ILE A 424 9.05 -8.09 14.77
CA ILE A 424 9.18 -7.54 13.41
C ILE A 424 8.80 -6.06 13.38
N ALA A 425 7.66 -5.69 13.97
CA ALA A 425 7.24 -4.29 14.12
C ALA A 425 8.24 -3.46 14.96
N GLY A 426 8.91 -4.10 15.92
CA GLY A 426 9.99 -3.49 16.68
C GLY A 426 11.23 -3.15 15.85
N MET A 427 11.61 -4.03 14.92
CA MET A 427 12.82 -3.91 14.07
C MET A 427 12.64 -2.98 12.87
N PHE A 428 11.44 -2.91 12.30
CA PHE A 428 11.17 -2.15 11.07
C PHE A 428 10.15 -1.03 11.32
N ARG A 429 10.58 0.24 11.18
CA ARG A 429 9.78 1.43 11.54
C ARG A 429 9.83 2.53 10.47
N GLY A 430 8.81 3.37 10.43
CA GLY A 430 8.72 4.52 9.53
C GLY A 430 8.75 4.08 8.06
N HIS A 431 9.64 4.68 7.26
CA HIS A 431 9.84 4.30 5.87
C HIS A 431 10.21 2.82 5.67
N ASP A 432 10.75 2.13 6.69
CA ASP A 432 11.09 0.71 6.64
C ASP A 432 9.93 -0.20 7.08
N THR A 433 8.76 0.32 7.47
CA THR A 433 7.63 -0.52 7.88
C THR A 433 7.12 -1.37 6.70
N PRO A 434 7.17 -2.71 6.79
CA PRO A 434 6.70 -3.59 5.74
C PRO A 434 5.18 -3.74 5.78
N ASP A 435 4.59 -4.14 4.66
CA ASP A 435 3.17 -4.49 4.61
C ASP A 435 2.96 -5.88 5.21
N GLU A 436 1.82 -6.11 5.86
CA GLU A 436 1.54 -7.35 6.60
C GLU A 436 1.59 -8.59 5.70
N GLU A 437 1.08 -8.48 4.47
CA GLU A 437 1.14 -9.55 3.46
C GLU A 437 2.57 -10.06 3.23
N LEU A 438 3.54 -9.14 3.13
CA LEU A 438 4.94 -9.51 2.90
C LEU A 438 5.55 -10.16 4.14
N VAL A 439 5.21 -9.68 5.35
CA VAL A 439 5.65 -10.29 6.61
C VAL A 439 5.11 -11.71 6.73
N ARG A 440 3.82 -11.91 6.42
CA ARG A 440 3.18 -13.23 6.40
C ARG A 440 3.82 -14.15 5.38
N ALA A 441 4.00 -13.70 4.13
CA ALA A 441 4.65 -14.52 3.11
C ALA A 441 6.07 -14.93 3.49
N CYS A 442 6.86 -14.03 4.11
CA CYS A 442 8.16 -14.41 4.66
C CYS A 442 8.04 -15.46 5.77
N LEU A 443 7.09 -15.31 6.71
CA LEU A 443 6.87 -16.29 7.77
C LEU A 443 6.48 -17.66 7.19
N GLU A 444 5.52 -17.70 6.26
CA GLU A 444 5.03 -18.93 5.62
C GLU A 444 6.12 -19.66 4.85
N SER A 445 7.02 -18.90 4.20
CA SER A 445 8.17 -19.45 3.50
C SER A 445 9.12 -20.20 4.47
N TYR A 446 9.36 -19.66 5.66
CA TYR A 446 10.39 -20.19 6.57
C TYR A 446 9.86 -21.05 7.72
N ARG A 447 8.56 -21.08 7.97
CA ARG A 447 7.96 -21.91 9.02
C ARG A 447 8.03 -23.40 8.67
N ALA A 448 8.21 -24.25 9.68
CA ALA A 448 8.13 -25.70 9.56
C ALA A 448 6.75 -26.16 9.04
N LYS A 449 6.70 -27.12 8.11
CA LYS A 449 5.44 -27.57 7.47
C LYS A 449 4.57 -28.40 8.42
N GLU A 450 5.20 -29.19 9.28
CA GLU A 450 4.53 -30.08 10.26
C GLU A 450 3.76 -29.31 11.35
N GLU A 451 4.06 -28.03 11.55
CA GLU A 451 3.57 -27.21 12.67
C GLU A 451 2.56 -26.13 12.27
N SER A 452 1.88 -26.27 11.13
CA SER A 452 0.78 -25.35 10.75
C SER A 452 -0.35 -25.24 11.81
N HIS A 453 -0.35 -26.11 12.83
CA HIS A 453 -1.26 -26.12 13.98
C HIS A 453 -0.56 -26.02 15.36
N SER A 454 0.76 -25.81 15.42
CA SER A 454 1.50 -25.62 16.68
C SER A 454 1.46 -24.16 17.13
N GLU A 455 1.42 -23.91 18.44
CA GLU A 455 1.47 -22.55 18.99
C GLU A 455 2.89 -21.93 18.92
N THR A 456 3.91 -22.72 18.58
CA THR A 456 5.32 -22.31 18.52
C THR A 456 5.84 -22.31 17.08
N LEU A 457 6.50 -21.21 16.71
CA LEU A 457 7.12 -21.00 15.41
C LEU A 457 8.58 -21.44 15.43
N ARG A 458 8.95 -22.28 14.47
CA ARG A 458 10.33 -22.72 14.19
C ARG A 458 10.57 -22.81 12.68
N THR A 459 11.84 -22.83 12.30
CA THR A 459 12.28 -23.10 10.93
C THR A 459 12.93 -24.48 10.82
N GLU A 460 12.65 -25.20 9.73
CA GLU A 460 13.36 -26.44 9.36
C GLU A 460 14.71 -26.14 8.68
N ASP A 461 14.93 -24.89 8.27
CA ASP A 461 16.16 -24.49 7.60
C ASP A 461 17.33 -24.40 8.58
N SER A 462 18.42 -25.08 8.25
CA SER A 462 19.72 -24.84 8.84
C SER A 462 20.69 -24.33 7.78
N LEU A 463 21.53 -23.35 8.14
CA LEU A 463 22.56 -22.84 7.24
C LEU A 463 23.44 -23.99 6.75
N LYS A 464 23.83 -24.92 7.62
CA LYS A 464 24.66 -26.07 7.24
C LYS A 464 24.03 -26.88 6.10
N THR A 465 22.77 -27.29 6.26
CA THR A 465 22.04 -28.08 5.26
C THR A 465 21.90 -27.32 3.95
N ARG A 466 21.58 -26.02 4.00
CA ARG A 466 21.45 -25.20 2.79
C ARG A 466 22.77 -24.99 2.04
N HIS A 467 23.90 -24.90 2.75
CA HIS A 467 25.22 -24.85 2.11
C HIS A 467 25.60 -26.20 1.47
N GLU A 468 25.29 -27.32 2.12
CA GLU A 468 25.50 -28.66 1.56
C GLU A 468 24.63 -28.89 0.32
N GLU A 469 23.37 -28.44 0.37
CA GLU A 469 22.45 -28.49 -0.76
C GLU A 469 22.93 -27.63 -1.94
N HIS A 470 23.39 -26.40 -1.70
CA HIS A 470 23.93 -25.51 -2.73
C HIS A 470 25.09 -26.17 -3.49
N ALA A 471 26.08 -26.72 -2.78
CA ALA A 471 27.19 -27.44 -3.40
C ALA A 471 26.73 -28.67 -4.19
N ALA A 472 25.71 -29.38 -3.68
CA ALA A 472 25.14 -30.53 -4.37
C ALA A 472 24.44 -30.15 -5.69
N LEU A 473 23.70 -29.04 -5.72
CA LEU A 473 23.03 -28.55 -6.92
C LEU A 473 24.06 -28.11 -7.97
N ILE A 474 25.15 -27.44 -7.58
CA ILE A 474 26.25 -27.09 -8.50
C ILE A 474 26.89 -28.35 -9.10
N GLY A 475 27.16 -29.38 -8.28
CA GLY A 475 27.69 -30.66 -8.79
C GLY A 475 26.78 -31.33 -9.80
N MET A 476 25.45 -31.29 -9.56
CA MET A 476 24.45 -31.79 -10.52
C MET A 476 24.47 -31.00 -11.83
N LEU A 477 24.59 -29.67 -11.78
CA LEU A 477 24.70 -28.82 -12.97
C LEU A 477 25.96 -29.16 -13.78
N VAL A 478 27.11 -29.35 -13.15
CA VAL A 478 28.36 -29.68 -13.84
C VAL A 478 28.26 -31.02 -14.56
N GLU A 479 27.85 -32.08 -13.84
CA GLU A 479 27.71 -33.41 -14.45
C GLU A 479 26.63 -33.43 -15.55
N TYR A 480 25.52 -32.70 -15.39
CA TYR A 480 24.50 -32.60 -16.43
C TYR A 480 25.01 -31.84 -17.66
N GLY A 481 25.69 -30.70 -17.47
CA GLY A 481 26.30 -29.92 -18.54
C GLY A 481 27.32 -30.72 -19.36
N HIS A 482 28.15 -31.54 -18.69
CA HIS A 482 29.07 -32.44 -19.39
C HIS A 482 28.36 -33.55 -20.16
N ARG A 483 27.25 -34.11 -19.63
CA ARG A 483 26.43 -35.07 -20.39
C ARG A 483 25.78 -34.45 -21.62
N LEU A 484 25.48 -33.14 -21.61
CA LEU A 484 25.06 -32.38 -22.79
C LEU A 484 26.21 -32.09 -23.78
N GLY A 485 27.45 -32.43 -23.43
CA GLY A 485 28.64 -32.11 -24.23
C GLY A 485 29.10 -30.64 -24.13
N LEU A 486 28.61 -29.91 -23.13
CA LEU A 486 29.00 -28.52 -22.86
C LEU A 486 30.27 -28.46 -22.01
N ARG A 487 30.96 -27.31 -22.02
CA ARG A 487 31.97 -27.01 -21.01
C ARG A 487 31.35 -26.30 -19.83
N CYS A 488 31.86 -26.57 -18.65
CA CYS A 488 31.38 -26.03 -17.39
C CYS A 488 32.47 -25.20 -16.73
N TRP A 489 32.08 -24.13 -16.03
CA TRP A 489 32.95 -23.40 -15.12
C TRP A 489 32.23 -23.22 -13.79
N VAL A 490 32.98 -23.32 -12.70
CA VAL A 490 32.51 -23.01 -11.35
C VAL A 490 33.56 -22.14 -10.65
N PRO A 491 33.15 -21.19 -9.80
CA PRO A 491 34.06 -20.27 -9.15
C PRO A 491 35.00 -21.00 -8.19
N THR A 492 36.20 -20.46 -8.00
CA THR A 492 37.25 -21.03 -7.12
C THR A 492 36.75 -21.30 -5.69
N ARG A 493 35.80 -20.49 -5.19
CA ARG A 493 35.17 -20.67 -3.87
C ARG A 493 34.35 -21.97 -3.77
N GLU A 494 33.71 -22.38 -4.87
CA GLU A 494 32.88 -23.59 -4.92
C GLU A 494 33.68 -24.84 -5.28
N GLN A 495 34.77 -24.70 -6.04
CA GLN A 495 35.63 -25.82 -6.48
C GLN A 495 36.12 -26.73 -5.34
N ARG A 496 36.30 -26.22 -4.12
CA ARG A 496 36.75 -27.00 -2.94
C ARG A 496 35.60 -27.68 -2.19
N ARG A 497 34.34 -27.38 -2.51
CA ARG A 497 33.19 -27.95 -1.82
C ARG A 497 33.03 -29.43 -2.20
N PRO A 498 32.61 -30.28 -1.25
CA PRO A 498 32.43 -31.70 -1.52
C PRO A 498 31.14 -31.95 -2.31
N PHE A 499 31.22 -32.84 -3.28
CA PHE A 499 30.12 -33.44 -4.01
C PHE A 499 30.40 -34.94 -4.22
N LYS A 500 29.48 -35.81 -3.82
CA LYS A 500 29.67 -37.28 -3.83
C LYS A 500 31.00 -37.76 -3.21
N GLY A 501 31.50 -37.05 -2.20
CA GLY A 501 32.73 -37.40 -1.48
C GLY A 501 34.04 -36.88 -2.08
N ALA A 502 34.01 -36.16 -3.21
CA ALA A 502 35.17 -35.52 -3.85
C ALA A 502 34.94 -34.01 -4.03
N PRO A 503 35.99 -33.18 -4.15
CA PRO A 503 35.82 -31.76 -4.45
C PRO A 503 35.24 -31.53 -5.85
N LEU A 504 34.42 -30.49 -6.02
CA LEU A 504 33.83 -30.12 -7.32
C LEU A 504 34.88 -29.87 -8.41
N ALA A 505 36.10 -29.44 -8.06
CA ALA A 505 37.22 -29.30 -8.99
C ALA A 505 37.53 -30.59 -9.75
N ASP A 506 37.35 -31.77 -9.14
CA ASP A 506 37.67 -33.06 -9.77
C ASP A 506 36.72 -33.40 -10.92
N LEU A 507 35.57 -32.73 -10.99
CA LEU A 507 34.65 -32.84 -12.14
C LEU A 507 35.10 -31.99 -13.33
N LEU A 508 35.97 -31.00 -13.13
CA LEU A 508 36.36 -30.03 -14.16
C LEU A 508 37.75 -30.32 -14.72
N SER A 509 37.92 -30.14 -16.04
CA SER A 509 39.24 -30.13 -16.67
C SER A 509 40.08 -28.91 -16.24
N GLU A 510 41.40 -28.97 -16.37
CA GLU A 510 42.27 -27.80 -16.06
C GLU A 510 41.91 -26.55 -16.87
N ALA A 511 41.47 -26.73 -18.12
CA ALA A 511 41.05 -25.64 -18.99
C ALA A 511 39.74 -25.01 -18.53
N GLU A 512 38.84 -25.81 -17.96
CA GLU A 512 37.60 -25.32 -17.35
C GLU A 512 37.88 -24.61 -16.04
N GLN A 513 38.76 -25.12 -15.17
CA GLN A 513 39.06 -24.47 -13.88
C GLN A 513 39.69 -23.07 -14.01
N ARG A 514 40.42 -22.81 -15.10
CA ARG A 514 41.25 -21.60 -15.28
C ARG A 514 40.80 -20.70 -16.44
N VAL A 515 39.59 -20.87 -16.96
CA VAL A 515 39.12 -20.06 -18.09
C VAL A 515 38.90 -18.61 -17.68
N TYR A 516 39.32 -17.68 -18.54
CA TYR A 516 39.05 -16.26 -18.36
C TYR A 516 37.66 -15.93 -18.95
N LEU A 517 36.67 -15.70 -18.08
CA LEU A 517 35.25 -15.58 -18.42
C LEU A 517 34.90 -14.48 -19.44
N PRO A 518 35.57 -13.32 -19.47
CA PRO A 518 35.31 -12.30 -20.50
C PRO A 518 35.62 -12.76 -21.94
N LEU A 519 36.33 -13.87 -22.14
CA LEU A 519 36.49 -14.50 -23.46
C LEU A 519 35.33 -15.44 -23.84
N ILE A 520 34.45 -15.76 -22.89
CA ILE A 520 33.26 -16.58 -23.10
C ILE A 520 32.06 -15.70 -23.38
N THR A 521 31.80 -14.71 -22.52
CA THR A 521 30.67 -13.78 -22.63
C THR A 521 31.13 -12.37 -22.23
N PRO A 522 30.67 -11.31 -22.91
CA PRO A 522 30.98 -9.95 -22.50
C PRO A 522 30.39 -9.66 -21.12
N GLY A 523 31.16 -8.98 -20.28
CA GLY A 523 30.73 -8.60 -18.95
C GLY A 523 31.91 -8.24 -18.07
N ASP A 524 31.59 -7.63 -16.94
CA ASP A 524 32.57 -7.41 -15.89
C ASP A 524 33.07 -8.74 -15.30
N ALA A 525 34.39 -8.88 -15.17
CA ALA A 525 35.01 -10.15 -14.77
C ALA A 525 34.62 -10.56 -13.34
N GLU A 526 34.57 -9.60 -12.41
CA GLU A 526 34.17 -9.85 -11.02
C GLU A 526 32.71 -10.29 -10.93
N ALA A 527 31.82 -9.66 -11.70
CA ALA A 527 30.41 -10.06 -11.78
C ALA A 527 30.24 -11.48 -12.35
N LEU A 528 30.97 -11.83 -13.40
CA LEU A 528 30.96 -13.18 -13.98
C LEU A 528 31.55 -14.22 -13.01
N GLU A 529 32.63 -13.87 -12.30
CA GLU A 529 33.30 -14.76 -11.35
C GLU A 529 32.48 -15.00 -10.07
N ALA A 530 31.46 -14.18 -9.82
CA ALA A 530 30.56 -14.33 -8.69
C ALA A 530 29.43 -15.34 -8.95
N ALA A 531 29.12 -15.68 -10.22
CA ALA A 531 28.11 -16.69 -10.57
C ALA A 531 28.48 -18.08 -10.05
N ASP A 532 27.48 -18.92 -9.77
CA ASP A 532 27.69 -20.23 -9.15
C ASP A 532 28.08 -21.33 -10.14
N CYS A 533 27.55 -21.28 -11.36
CA CYS A 533 27.96 -22.19 -12.44
C CYS A 533 27.71 -21.54 -13.82
N ILE A 534 28.58 -21.83 -14.78
CA ILE A 534 28.43 -21.37 -16.17
C ILE A 534 28.60 -22.56 -17.11
N TRP A 535 27.60 -22.82 -17.95
CA TRP A 535 27.79 -23.67 -19.12
C TRP A 535 28.11 -22.81 -20.34
N TYR A 536 29.02 -23.26 -21.19
CA TYR A 536 29.35 -22.49 -22.38
C TYR A 536 29.79 -23.33 -23.57
N VAL A 537 29.42 -22.81 -24.74
CA VAL A 537 30.00 -23.16 -26.03
C VAL A 537 30.67 -21.90 -26.55
N ARG A 538 32.00 -21.91 -26.60
CA ARG A 538 32.81 -20.72 -26.98
C ARG A 538 32.28 -20.06 -28.25
N GLY A 539 31.94 -18.78 -28.14
CA GLY A 539 31.46 -17.95 -29.25
C GLY A 539 30.06 -18.30 -29.77
N LYS A 540 29.29 -19.15 -29.06
CA LYS A 540 27.93 -19.55 -29.48
C LYS A 540 26.87 -19.28 -28.42
N ALA A 541 27.05 -19.83 -27.23
CA ALA A 541 26.04 -19.76 -26.18
C ALA A 541 26.68 -19.84 -24.78
N THR A 542 26.06 -19.16 -23.83
CA THR A 542 26.43 -19.15 -22.42
C THR A 542 25.17 -19.25 -21.57
N PHE A 543 25.18 -20.17 -20.61
CA PHE A 543 24.12 -20.35 -19.64
C PHE A 543 24.70 -20.07 -18.26
N LEU A 544 24.20 -19.04 -17.58
CA LEU A 544 24.64 -18.64 -16.26
C LEU A 544 23.64 -19.16 -15.23
N PHE A 545 24.11 -19.81 -14.18
CA PHE A 545 23.29 -20.33 -13.10
C PHE A 545 23.65 -19.64 -11.78
N GLU A 546 22.61 -19.18 -11.08
CA GLU A 546 22.65 -18.72 -9.69
C GLU A 546 21.83 -19.68 -8.84
N VAL A 547 22.41 -20.20 -7.77
CA VAL A 547 21.77 -21.17 -6.87
C VAL A 547 21.48 -20.49 -5.53
N GLU A 548 20.25 -20.02 -5.38
CA GLU A 548 19.81 -19.27 -4.20
C GLU A 548 18.90 -20.12 -3.32
N TRP A 549 19.26 -20.28 -2.04
CA TRP A 549 18.39 -20.96 -1.06
C TRP A 549 17.37 -20.02 -0.41
N THR A 550 17.52 -18.71 -0.64
CA THR A 550 16.60 -17.66 -0.20
C THR A 550 15.83 -17.11 -1.40
N ALA A 551 14.78 -16.33 -1.15
CA ALA A 551 14.14 -15.47 -2.14
C ALA A 551 14.76 -14.05 -2.15
N MET A 552 16.02 -13.87 -1.73
CA MET A 552 16.73 -12.58 -1.79
C MET A 552 17.27 -12.32 -3.19
N LEU A 553 16.46 -11.71 -4.04
CA LEU A 553 16.70 -11.64 -5.48
C LEU A 553 17.59 -10.46 -5.91
N THR A 554 17.86 -9.51 -5.01
CA THR A 554 18.49 -8.24 -5.38
C THR A 554 19.93 -8.42 -5.85
N GLU A 555 20.70 -9.20 -5.11
CA GLU A 555 22.11 -9.41 -5.41
C GLU A 555 22.30 -10.10 -6.76
N PRO A 556 21.67 -11.26 -7.05
CA PRO A 556 21.82 -11.93 -8.34
C PRO A 556 21.25 -11.12 -9.51
N ILE A 557 20.07 -10.51 -9.38
CA ILE A 557 19.36 -9.91 -10.51
C ILE A 557 19.70 -8.42 -10.68
N ILE A 558 19.55 -7.62 -9.61
CA ILE A 558 19.59 -6.15 -9.71
C ILE A 558 21.02 -5.62 -9.66
N ARG A 559 21.87 -6.17 -8.79
CA ARG A 559 23.24 -5.67 -8.57
C ARG A 559 24.23 -6.35 -9.49
N ARG A 560 24.40 -7.67 -9.38
CA ARG A 560 25.34 -8.45 -10.18
C ARG A 560 24.85 -8.60 -11.62
N GLY A 561 23.60 -9.00 -11.82
CA GLY A 561 22.99 -9.19 -13.14
C GLY A 561 23.14 -7.96 -14.04
N ALA A 562 22.91 -6.76 -13.50
CA ALA A 562 23.05 -5.50 -14.24
C ALA A 562 24.48 -5.18 -14.73
N ARG A 563 25.51 -5.80 -14.13
CA ARG A 563 26.93 -5.67 -14.56
C ARG A 563 27.30 -6.64 -15.69
N ILE A 564 26.42 -7.57 -16.04
CA ILE A 564 26.60 -8.54 -17.12
C ILE A 564 25.60 -8.16 -18.23
N PRO A 565 26.03 -7.56 -19.35
CA PRO A 565 25.14 -7.14 -20.41
C PRO A 565 24.24 -8.25 -20.95
N ALA A 566 23.00 -7.91 -21.33
CA ALA A 566 22.14 -8.82 -22.07
C ALA A 566 22.71 -9.14 -23.46
N SER A 567 22.47 -10.35 -23.95
CA SER A 567 22.90 -10.84 -25.25
C SER A 567 22.02 -12.02 -25.65
N ASP A 568 21.69 -12.17 -26.93
CA ASP A 568 20.91 -13.31 -27.45
C ASP A 568 21.60 -14.66 -27.19
N ALA A 569 22.92 -14.65 -26.99
CA ALA A 569 23.71 -15.83 -26.68
C ALA A 569 23.78 -16.15 -25.17
N LEU A 570 23.21 -15.31 -24.30
CA LEU A 570 23.26 -15.44 -22.85
C LEU A 570 21.88 -15.73 -22.27
N VAL A 571 21.76 -16.87 -21.60
CA VAL A 571 20.56 -17.29 -20.88
C VAL A 571 20.92 -17.40 -19.41
N ARG A 572 20.07 -16.89 -18.51
CA ARG A 572 20.32 -16.90 -17.07
C ARG A 572 19.29 -17.77 -16.36
N PHE A 573 19.73 -18.53 -15.37
CA PHE A 573 18.88 -19.40 -14.56
C PHE A 573 19.04 -19.05 -13.10
N LEU A 574 17.93 -18.80 -12.44
CA LEU A 574 17.84 -18.67 -11.00
C LEU A 574 17.24 -19.95 -10.44
N ILE A 575 18.07 -20.72 -9.73
CA ILE A 575 17.66 -21.96 -9.08
C ILE A 575 17.23 -21.66 -7.65
N VAL A 576 15.97 -21.98 -7.33
CA VAL A 576 15.38 -21.72 -6.01
C VAL A 576 14.74 -22.98 -5.40
N PRO A 577 14.71 -23.13 -4.07
CA PRO A 577 13.91 -24.16 -3.43
C PRO A 577 12.41 -23.97 -3.73
N PRO A 578 11.66 -25.06 -3.91
CA PRO A 578 10.21 -24.97 -4.14
C PRO A 578 9.49 -24.24 -3.00
N GLU A 579 9.97 -24.33 -1.76
CA GLU A 579 9.43 -23.62 -0.59
C GLU A 579 9.51 -22.09 -0.70
N ARG A 580 10.38 -21.57 -1.58
CA ARG A 580 10.56 -20.12 -1.78
C ARG A 580 9.68 -19.58 -2.92
N SER A 581 8.99 -20.45 -3.67
CA SER A 581 8.25 -20.07 -4.89
C SER A 581 7.19 -18.99 -4.65
N GLU A 582 6.36 -19.12 -3.61
CA GLU A 582 5.33 -18.13 -3.29
C GLU A 582 5.92 -16.77 -2.91
N LEU A 583 7.02 -16.77 -2.15
CA LEU A 583 7.70 -15.54 -1.76
C LEU A 583 8.38 -14.86 -2.96
N VAL A 584 9.00 -15.63 -3.85
CA VAL A 584 9.53 -15.13 -5.13
C VAL A 584 8.41 -14.53 -5.98
N ARG A 585 7.27 -15.23 -6.10
CA ARG A 585 6.09 -14.74 -6.85
C ARG A 585 5.60 -13.40 -6.31
N LEU A 586 5.45 -13.30 -4.98
CA LEU A 586 5.01 -12.06 -4.33
C LEU A 586 5.99 -10.91 -4.57
N LYS A 587 7.31 -11.16 -4.45
CA LYS A 587 8.34 -10.14 -4.69
C LYS A 587 8.36 -9.65 -6.14
N LEU A 588 8.20 -10.55 -7.11
CA LEU A 588 8.07 -10.19 -8.53
C LEU A 588 6.80 -9.39 -8.79
N ALA A 589 5.65 -9.81 -8.26
CA ALA A 589 4.39 -9.07 -8.42
C ALA A 589 4.51 -7.62 -7.90
N ARG A 590 5.21 -7.43 -6.78
CA ARG A 590 5.33 -6.13 -6.11
C ARG A 590 6.43 -5.22 -6.65
N SER A 591 7.50 -5.78 -7.23
CA SER A 591 8.66 -5.03 -7.67
C SER A 591 8.74 -4.92 -9.20
N PRO A 592 8.36 -3.76 -9.78
CA PRO A 592 8.52 -3.54 -11.23
C PRO A 592 9.97 -3.64 -11.67
N LEU A 593 10.91 -3.23 -10.82
CA LEU A 593 12.34 -3.31 -11.09
C LEU A 593 12.82 -4.76 -11.27
N LEU A 594 12.36 -5.69 -10.41
CA LEU A 594 12.71 -7.10 -10.53
C LEU A 594 12.09 -7.74 -11.78
N ARG A 595 10.81 -7.44 -12.08
CA ARG A 595 10.14 -7.94 -13.29
C ARG A 595 10.84 -7.49 -14.56
N GLN A 596 11.14 -6.20 -14.66
CA GLN A 596 11.82 -5.62 -15.81
C GLN A 596 13.16 -6.33 -16.04
N ARG A 597 13.99 -6.47 -14.99
CA ARG A 597 15.30 -7.13 -15.11
C ARG A 597 15.20 -8.62 -15.41
N MET A 598 14.25 -9.33 -14.83
CA MET A 598 14.00 -10.74 -15.15
C MET A 598 13.70 -10.92 -16.65
N GLN A 599 12.92 -10.02 -17.24
CA GLN A 599 12.54 -10.06 -18.66
C GLN A 599 13.68 -9.60 -19.57
N GLU A 600 14.27 -8.43 -19.32
CA GLU A 600 15.31 -7.83 -20.17
C GLU A 600 16.61 -8.64 -20.17
N ASP A 601 16.99 -9.22 -19.03
CA ASP A 601 18.24 -9.96 -18.88
C ASP A 601 18.06 -11.49 -19.10
N ASN A 602 16.95 -11.92 -19.70
CA ASN A 602 16.68 -13.31 -20.09
C ASN A 602 16.87 -14.32 -18.94
N TRP A 603 16.23 -14.03 -17.80
CA TRP A 603 16.24 -14.91 -16.64
C TRP A 603 15.10 -15.92 -16.67
N HIS A 604 15.40 -17.14 -16.27
CA HIS A 604 14.44 -18.21 -16.06
C HIS A 604 14.58 -18.77 -14.65
N ILE A 605 13.45 -19.11 -14.03
CA ILE A 605 13.44 -19.76 -12.71
C ILE A 605 13.44 -21.28 -12.92
N LEU A 606 14.26 -22.01 -12.17
CA LEU A 606 14.27 -23.47 -12.15
C LEU A 606 14.18 -23.95 -10.69
N LYS A 607 13.11 -24.64 -10.31
CA LYS A 607 13.00 -25.17 -8.94
C LYS A 607 14.02 -26.29 -8.72
N SER A 608 14.59 -26.35 -7.51
CA SER A 608 15.70 -27.27 -7.22
C SER A 608 15.31 -28.75 -7.29
N ASP A 609 14.07 -29.10 -6.98
CA ASP A 609 13.48 -30.43 -7.18
C ASP A 609 13.31 -30.80 -8.66
N HIS A 610 12.97 -29.86 -9.52
CA HIS A 610 12.98 -30.05 -10.97
C HIS A 610 14.38 -30.25 -11.53
N LEU A 611 15.40 -29.53 -11.01
CA LEU A 611 16.79 -29.80 -11.36
C LEU A 611 17.19 -31.24 -10.97
N ARG A 612 16.78 -31.72 -9.80
CA ARG A 612 17.04 -33.12 -9.37
C ARG A 612 16.36 -34.12 -10.30
N THR A 613 15.11 -33.85 -10.69
CA THR A 613 14.35 -34.67 -11.66
C THR A 613 15.03 -34.70 -13.02
N LEU A 614 15.48 -33.56 -13.52
CA LEU A 614 16.23 -33.45 -14.78
C LEU A 614 17.53 -34.24 -14.70
N TYR A 615 18.28 -34.07 -13.62
CA TYR A 615 19.55 -34.74 -13.38
C TYR A 615 19.40 -36.27 -13.31
N ALA A 616 18.29 -36.79 -12.78
CA ALA A 616 18.02 -38.23 -12.70
C ALA A 616 17.75 -38.90 -14.06
N ARG A 617 17.50 -38.14 -15.13
CA ARG A 617 17.27 -38.70 -16.48
C ARG A 617 18.55 -39.35 -17.01
N GLU A 618 18.41 -40.48 -17.69
CA GLU A 618 19.54 -41.17 -18.33
C GLU A 618 20.09 -40.38 -19.52
N VAL A 619 19.18 -39.89 -20.38
CA VAL A 619 19.52 -39.06 -21.54
C VAL A 619 19.49 -37.59 -21.15
N ALA A 620 20.60 -36.91 -21.36
CA ALA A 620 20.69 -35.45 -21.21
C ALA A 620 20.28 -34.78 -22.52
N ASP A 621 19.38 -33.81 -22.42
CA ASP A 621 18.87 -33.03 -23.55
C ASP A 621 18.52 -31.63 -23.06
N LEU A 622 18.91 -30.62 -23.83
CA LEU A 622 18.63 -29.22 -23.49
C LEU A 622 17.14 -28.90 -23.65
N GLU A 623 16.44 -29.56 -24.57
CA GLU A 623 14.98 -29.36 -24.76
C GLU A 623 14.18 -29.82 -23.53
N ALA A 624 14.73 -30.73 -22.72
CA ALA A 624 14.09 -31.19 -21.49
C ALA A 624 14.04 -30.12 -20.38
N LEU A 625 14.79 -29.01 -20.50
CA LEU A 625 14.71 -27.90 -19.55
C LEU A 625 13.41 -27.11 -19.70
N GLY A 626 12.95 -26.85 -20.93
CA GLY A 626 11.84 -25.94 -21.21
C GLY A 626 10.60 -26.16 -20.34
N PRO A 627 10.04 -27.38 -20.28
CA PRO A 627 8.84 -27.68 -19.48
C PRO A 627 9.01 -27.54 -17.95
N LEU A 628 10.24 -27.41 -17.45
CA LEU A 628 10.58 -27.31 -16.03
C LEU A 628 10.79 -25.85 -15.57
N LEU A 629 10.81 -24.89 -16.49
CA LEU A 629 11.10 -23.49 -16.20
C LEU A 629 9.86 -22.72 -15.74
N GLY A 630 10.09 -21.76 -14.85
CA GLY A 630 9.08 -20.85 -14.31
C GLY A 630 8.67 -21.19 -12.88
N LEU A 631 7.85 -20.30 -12.31
CA LEU A 631 7.24 -20.51 -10.99
C LEU A 631 6.09 -21.54 -11.04
N ASP A 632 5.43 -21.64 -12.20
CA ASP A 632 4.32 -22.55 -12.48
C ASP A 632 4.61 -23.35 -13.77
N PRO A 633 5.64 -24.23 -13.75
CA PRO A 633 6.11 -24.95 -14.93
C PRO A 633 5.07 -25.93 -15.47
N GLU A 634 5.17 -26.26 -16.75
CA GLU A 634 4.20 -27.12 -17.45
C GLU A 634 4.06 -28.50 -16.82
N ILE A 635 5.16 -29.05 -16.29
CA ILE A 635 5.18 -30.36 -15.65
C ILE A 635 4.27 -30.44 -14.42
N GLU A 636 4.16 -29.35 -13.64
CA GLU A 636 3.29 -29.28 -12.46
C GLU A 636 1.82 -29.17 -12.90
N LYS A 637 1.53 -28.34 -13.91
CA LYS A 637 0.17 -28.18 -14.46
C LYS A 637 -0.37 -29.50 -15.03
N GLN A 638 0.47 -30.28 -15.70
CA GLN A 638 0.08 -31.60 -16.21
C GLN A 638 -0.19 -32.60 -15.09
N ALA A 639 0.61 -32.59 -14.02
CA ALA A 639 0.42 -33.44 -12.85
C ALA A 639 -0.88 -33.11 -12.11
N GLU A 640 -1.19 -31.82 -11.91
CA GLU A 640 -2.44 -31.36 -11.30
C GLU A 640 -3.68 -31.77 -12.11
N GLN A 641 -3.61 -31.64 -13.45
CA GLN A 641 -4.70 -32.09 -14.32
C GLN A 641 -4.93 -33.59 -14.22
N LEU A 642 -3.88 -34.41 -14.20
CA LEU A 642 -4.00 -35.86 -14.03
C LEU A 642 -4.57 -36.26 -12.66
N ALA A 643 -4.23 -35.53 -11.59
CA ALA A 643 -4.74 -35.76 -10.24
C ALA A 643 -6.24 -35.40 -10.08
N LEU A 644 -6.80 -34.55 -10.95
CA LEU A 644 -8.23 -34.21 -10.96
C LEU A 644 -9.11 -35.26 -11.66
N PHE A 645 -8.50 -36.19 -12.41
CA PHE A 645 -9.20 -37.26 -13.14
C PHE A 645 -8.94 -38.67 -12.60
N GLY A 646 -8.12 -38.82 -11.56
CA GLY A 646 -7.87 -40.07 -10.83
C GLY A 646 -8.55 -40.06 -9.47
#